data_AF-A0A7S4A923-F1
#
_entry.id   AF-A0A7S4A923-F1
#
_cell.length_a   1.000
_cell.length_b   1.000
_cell.length_c   1.000
_cell.angle_alpha   90.00
_cell.angle_beta   90.00
_cell.angle_gamma   90.00
#
_symmetry.space_group_name_H-M   'P 1'
#
loop_
_entity.id
_entity.type
_entity.pdbx_description
1 polymer ?
#
loop_
_entity_poly.entity_id
_entity_poly.type
_entity_poly.pdbx_seq_one_letter_code
_entity_poly.pdbx_strand_id
1 'polypeptide(L)'
;MSKALFPMSLSLCLPLLMACFSMAFVTVAPRNFGRAHRILDAANTAPTATSSTATTFSSQKKIQSFATTACTGMVGSDSNGDACNDDSNESRLENATTIAEQWIRDFAGALSAGKINDAVDLFVADPEEESFGPGTTNEGKTPKQFPPFWRDMVAYTWNIVTLEGRSNIRDMLQETLGDNNINNVHNSKTTTWKLAKSRPSGRDHFPPPLKVSPVVAADNNGDDENHTELSMCEFWCDIETFAGTGYAHVRLDLKTKRATTVLTTLLELHDKPFQTDQKRSRGSVPGPVKGRQYFQTIRQQQHTNGDDNREEDYHVAIVGAGQAGLSLAARLEAMDIPYILFEAGASPGSSWRHARYPSLHLHDPVWYQHMPYMDFPKTWPIFAPKDKLADWLDAYARLLDLNIRTDTKVTQATEQYDSKDGEKTWRIETVSTVNKDDERQQQQERTLIHAKNVVFATGNSSRPKIPNFPGASSVFRGVQLHTSQYNGGKPFAGKRVVVIGSNNSGFDVCQDLWEQGAGSVTMIQRTGAMIVSSKSVLEYGLFLFNEEPQYHHEDADLILTTTPYRILAEGGAWKSVTNKMKETDAELIARVEDAGYKFDYGYDGTGLFAKSATEGGGFYIDVGCAELLARKDVLVRYADVKRLESNAVVIFNKNSRQEERLPADIVVYATGFDAMESYVQQICGQEIDERVGKTWGLGLNYKPDKDPGPWTGELRNMWKPTNVDGLWFHGGNLAQCRHYSKFLALQLGARYSNKLGEGQSTEALQVYGIPPPAFSKKSSKQERPASVASSI
;
A
#
# COMPACT_ATOMS: atom_id res chain seq x y z
N MET A 1 -19.99 60.33 -17.29
CA MET A 1 -20.78 60.77 -16.13
C MET A 1 -22.25 60.54 -16.47
N SER A 2 -22.79 59.37 -16.12
CA SER A 2 -23.78 58.66 -16.95
C SER A 2 -24.63 57.70 -16.11
N LYS A 3 -25.94 57.60 -16.45
CA LYS A 3 -26.83 56.41 -16.54
C LYS A 3 -26.50 55.17 -15.68
N ALA A 4 -27.40 54.32 -15.15
CA ALA A 4 -28.84 54.03 -15.28
C ALA A 4 -29.14 52.84 -14.31
N LEU A 5 -30.33 52.79 -13.67
CA LEU A 5 -31.42 51.78 -13.75
C LEU A 5 -31.16 50.28 -13.36
N PHE A 6 -31.84 49.85 -12.27
CA PHE A 6 -32.75 48.66 -12.07
C PHE A 6 -32.23 47.19 -12.31
N PRO A 7 -32.93 46.10 -11.89
CA PRO A 7 -33.53 45.70 -10.57
C PRO A 7 -33.57 44.15 -10.29
N MET A 8 -34.24 43.73 -9.17
CA MET A 8 -35.07 42.49 -8.92
C MET A 8 -34.44 41.08 -9.11
N SER A 9 -34.77 39.98 -8.41
CA SER A 9 -35.75 39.64 -7.35
C SER A 9 -35.54 38.17 -6.88
N LEU A 10 -35.84 37.91 -5.59
CA LEU A 10 -36.49 36.74 -4.95
C LEU A 10 -36.02 35.27 -5.17
N SER A 11 -35.73 34.59 -4.04
CA SER A 11 -36.56 33.53 -3.40
C SER A 11 -35.75 32.31 -2.94
N LEU A 12 -35.84 31.93 -1.66
CA LEU A 12 -36.18 30.57 -1.14
C LEU A 12 -35.81 30.45 0.36
N CYS A 13 -36.83 30.33 1.21
CA CYS A 13 -36.72 29.82 2.59
C CYS A 13 -37.85 28.79 2.80
N LEU A 14 -37.46 27.60 3.26
CA LEU A 14 -38.31 26.51 3.74
C LEU A 14 -38.38 26.57 5.27
N PRO A 15 -39.46 26.08 5.91
CA PRO A 15 -39.22 25.08 6.98
C PRO A 15 -40.30 23.97 7.19
N LEU A 16 -39.79 22.83 7.69
CA LEU A 16 -40.29 21.94 8.78
C LEU A 16 -41.48 20.94 8.62
N LEU A 17 -41.13 19.67 8.94
CA LEU A 17 -41.80 18.65 9.81
C LEU A 17 -42.88 17.64 9.30
N MET A 18 -42.42 16.37 9.25
CA MET A 18 -42.93 15.13 9.91
C MET A 18 -44.21 14.34 9.50
N ALA A 19 -43.94 13.07 9.11
CA ALA A 19 -44.39 11.78 9.71
C ALA A 19 -45.68 11.02 9.25
N CYS A 20 -45.42 9.81 8.70
CA CYS A 20 -45.99 8.46 8.95
C CYS A 20 -47.49 8.11 8.68
N PHE A 21 -47.79 7.09 7.84
CA PHE A 21 -48.12 5.68 8.21
C PHE A 21 -48.74 4.83 7.05
N SER A 22 -48.23 3.58 6.93
CA SER A 22 -48.87 2.26 6.66
C SER A 22 -49.56 1.78 5.35
N MET A 23 -49.24 0.50 5.05
CA MET A 23 -50.06 -0.61 4.48
C MET A 23 -50.41 -0.58 2.97
N ALA A 24 -50.55 -1.67 2.20
CA ALA A 24 -50.35 -3.13 2.33
C ALA A 24 -50.51 -3.78 0.92
N PHE A 25 -49.90 -4.96 0.72
CA PHE A 25 -50.24 -6.07 -0.21
C PHE A 25 -50.87 -5.81 -1.59
N VAL A 26 -50.21 -6.30 -2.66
CA VAL A 26 -50.82 -7.23 -3.64
C VAL A 26 -49.75 -8.21 -4.17
N THR A 27 -49.99 -9.49 -3.92
CA THR A 27 -49.38 -10.68 -4.54
C THR A 27 -49.94 -10.91 -5.94
N VAL A 28 -49.10 -11.07 -6.97
CA VAL A 28 -49.38 -11.95 -8.12
C VAL A 28 -48.05 -12.50 -8.67
N ALA A 29 -47.86 -13.82 -8.58
CA ALA A 29 -47.06 -14.61 -9.54
C ALA A 29 -48.06 -15.32 -10.48
N PRO A 30 -47.73 -15.67 -11.74
CA PRO A 30 -46.92 -16.89 -11.98
C PRO A 30 -46.09 -16.98 -13.30
N ARG A 31 -45.08 -17.87 -13.25
CA ARG A 31 -44.62 -18.89 -14.25
C ARG A 31 -43.99 -18.52 -15.62
N ASN A 32 -42.76 -19.02 -15.79
CA ASN A 32 -42.16 -19.82 -16.88
C ASN A 32 -42.66 -19.69 -18.34
N PHE A 33 -41.75 -19.32 -19.26
CA PHE A 33 -41.50 -19.86 -20.62
C PHE A 33 -40.20 -19.16 -21.12
N GLY A 34 -39.15 -19.75 -21.70
CA GLY A 34 -39.02 -20.99 -22.46
C GLY A 34 -39.00 -20.72 -23.97
N ARG A 35 -37.80 -20.41 -24.54
CA ARG A 35 -37.36 -20.47 -25.97
C ARG A 35 -38.35 -20.06 -27.08
N ALA A 36 -37.96 -19.12 -27.95
CA ALA A 36 -37.97 -19.30 -29.41
C ALA A 36 -37.34 -18.11 -30.17
N HIS A 37 -36.76 -18.43 -31.31
CA HIS A 37 -35.92 -17.65 -32.22
C HIS A 37 -36.71 -17.26 -33.49
N ARG A 38 -36.29 -16.16 -34.16
CA ARG A 38 -36.62 -15.69 -35.54
C ARG A 38 -38.06 -15.11 -35.68
N ILE A 39 -38.38 -14.08 -36.47
CA ILE A 39 -37.97 -13.63 -37.81
C ILE A 39 -38.25 -12.11 -37.90
N LEU A 40 -37.38 -11.34 -38.56
CA LEU A 40 -37.75 -10.32 -39.57
C LEU A 40 -36.50 -9.79 -40.29
N ASP A 41 -36.43 -10.08 -41.59
CA ASP A 41 -35.43 -9.65 -42.57
C ASP A 41 -35.88 -8.40 -43.36
N ALA A 42 -34.89 -7.75 -43.99
CA ALA A 42 -34.91 -6.83 -45.15
C ALA A 42 -35.16 -5.32 -44.87
N ALA A 43 -34.38 -4.35 -45.38
CA ALA A 43 -33.22 -4.33 -46.30
C ALA A 43 -32.52 -2.94 -46.27
N ASN A 44 -31.18 -2.90 -46.37
CA ASN A 44 -30.41 -2.23 -47.46
C ASN A 44 -28.91 -1.97 -47.13
N THR A 45 -28.04 -2.72 -47.84
CA THR A 45 -26.77 -2.32 -48.51
C THR A 45 -25.53 -1.80 -47.73
N ALA A 46 -24.67 -2.77 -47.33
CA ALA A 46 -23.18 -2.94 -47.48
C ALA A 46 -22.12 -1.88 -47.02
N PRO A 47 -20.84 -2.24 -46.73
CA PRO A 47 -20.20 -3.57 -46.58
C PRO A 47 -19.42 -3.83 -45.25
N THR A 48 -19.47 -5.09 -44.82
CA THR A 48 -18.47 -5.90 -44.07
C THR A 48 -17.36 -5.25 -43.22
N ALA A 49 -17.48 -5.41 -41.89
CA ALA A 49 -16.34 -5.56 -40.96
C ALA A 49 -16.74 -6.53 -39.82
N THR A 50 -16.36 -7.79 -39.92
CA THR A 50 -16.50 -8.80 -38.85
C THR A 50 -15.22 -9.61 -38.76
N SER A 51 -14.40 -9.38 -37.72
CA SER A 51 -13.53 -10.38 -37.05
C SER A 51 -12.65 -9.83 -35.89
N SER A 52 -12.96 -8.69 -35.25
CA SER A 52 -12.08 -8.10 -34.22
C SER A 52 -12.47 -8.33 -32.75
N THR A 53 -13.61 -8.96 -32.45
CA THR A 53 -14.10 -9.11 -31.06
C THR A 53 -13.78 -10.47 -30.43
N ALA A 54 -13.83 -11.57 -31.19
CA ALA A 54 -13.49 -12.90 -30.69
C ALA A 54 -11.97 -13.07 -30.44
N THR A 55 -11.15 -12.47 -31.30
CA THR A 55 -9.68 -12.49 -31.18
C THR A 55 -9.22 -11.71 -29.95
N THR A 56 -9.87 -10.59 -29.62
CA THR A 56 -9.55 -9.75 -28.46
C THR A 56 -9.86 -10.47 -27.13
N PHE A 57 -10.98 -11.20 -27.05
CA PHE A 57 -11.33 -12.01 -25.88
C PHE A 57 -10.41 -13.21 -25.66
N SER A 58 -10.05 -13.92 -26.74
CA SER A 58 -9.08 -15.03 -26.68
C SER A 58 -7.69 -14.55 -26.27
N SER A 59 -7.26 -13.38 -26.79
CA SER A 59 -5.98 -12.79 -26.43
C SER A 59 -5.98 -12.34 -24.96
N GLN A 60 -7.02 -11.65 -24.48
CA GLN A 60 -7.12 -11.23 -23.08
C GLN A 60 -7.09 -12.41 -22.10
N LYS A 61 -7.75 -13.54 -22.40
CA LYS A 61 -7.71 -14.74 -21.53
C LYS A 61 -6.32 -15.40 -21.48
N LYS A 62 -5.66 -15.58 -22.63
CA LYS A 62 -4.28 -16.11 -22.70
C LYS A 62 -3.28 -15.19 -21.99
N ILE A 63 -3.47 -13.88 -22.09
CA ILE A 63 -2.63 -12.86 -21.47
C ILE A 63 -2.86 -12.79 -19.96
N GLN A 64 -4.10 -12.87 -19.47
CA GLN A 64 -4.41 -12.97 -18.04
C GLN A 64 -3.84 -14.24 -17.42
N SER A 65 -3.91 -15.38 -18.13
CA SER A 65 -3.27 -16.63 -17.74
C SER A 65 -1.75 -16.45 -17.54
N PHE A 66 -1.08 -15.82 -18.51
CA PHE A 66 0.36 -15.53 -18.44
C PHE A 66 0.73 -14.48 -17.37
N ALA A 67 -0.04 -13.43 -17.17
CA ALA A 67 0.23 -12.42 -16.14
C ALA A 67 0.02 -12.99 -14.72
N THR A 68 -0.99 -13.85 -14.55
CA THR A 68 -1.14 -14.69 -13.35
C THR A 68 0.10 -15.53 -13.14
N THR A 69 0.61 -16.15 -14.22
CA THR A 69 1.85 -16.94 -14.19
C THR A 69 3.07 -16.14 -13.78
N ALA A 70 3.21 -14.92 -14.25
CA ALA A 70 4.34 -14.06 -13.90
C ALA A 70 4.27 -13.56 -12.45
N CYS A 71 3.07 -13.31 -11.90
CA CYS A 71 2.90 -12.82 -10.52
C CYS A 71 2.79 -13.93 -9.46
N THR A 72 2.31 -15.12 -9.82
CA THR A 72 2.21 -16.28 -8.93
C THR A 72 3.29 -17.33 -9.19
N GLY A 73 4.12 -17.15 -10.22
CA GLY A 73 5.12 -18.12 -10.67
C GLY A 73 4.54 -19.36 -11.37
N MET A 74 3.26 -19.37 -11.81
CA MET A 74 2.56 -20.59 -12.23
C MET A 74 1.60 -20.43 -13.42
N VAL A 75 1.76 -21.28 -14.45
CA VAL A 75 0.95 -21.30 -15.68
C VAL A 75 -0.55 -21.38 -15.37
N GLY A 76 -1.34 -20.41 -15.81
CA GLY A 76 -2.80 -20.51 -15.79
C GLY A 76 -3.28 -21.56 -16.80
N SER A 77 -4.24 -22.39 -16.41
CA SER A 77 -4.85 -23.35 -17.34
C SER A 77 -5.67 -22.59 -18.40
N ASP A 78 -5.21 -22.65 -19.65
CA ASP A 78 -6.01 -22.24 -20.80
C ASP A 78 -7.22 -23.17 -20.92
N SER A 79 -8.43 -22.62 -20.83
CA SER A 79 -9.69 -23.31 -21.17
C SER A 79 -9.95 -23.26 -22.68
N ASN A 80 -8.94 -23.64 -23.49
CA ASN A 80 -9.17 -23.96 -24.90
C ASN A 80 -9.32 -25.46 -25.03
N GLY A 81 -10.53 -25.88 -25.40
CA GLY A 81 -10.90 -27.29 -25.52
C GLY A 81 -10.10 -28.00 -26.60
N ASP A 82 -9.11 -28.77 -26.17
CA ASP A 82 -8.73 -30.01 -26.84
C ASP A 82 -9.28 -31.17 -25.99
N ALA A 83 -10.26 -31.87 -26.55
CA ALA A 83 -10.98 -32.98 -25.93
C ALA A 83 -10.13 -34.26 -25.90
N CYS A 84 -8.96 -34.22 -25.25
CA CYS A 84 -8.13 -35.39 -24.99
C CYS A 84 -7.75 -35.45 -23.49
N ASN A 85 -8.38 -36.41 -22.79
CA ASN A 85 -8.14 -36.93 -21.44
C ASN A 85 -8.68 -36.15 -20.20
N ASP A 86 -10.00 -36.00 -20.11
CA ASP A 86 -10.71 -35.55 -18.88
C ASP A 86 -10.44 -36.50 -17.68
N ASP A 87 -10.51 -37.82 -17.86
CA ASP A 87 -10.31 -38.81 -16.78
C ASP A 87 -8.93 -38.73 -16.11
N SER A 88 -7.90 -38.34 -16.87
CA SER A 88 -6.53 -38.24 -16.35
C SER A 88 -6.31 -36.97 -15.51
N ASN A 89 -7.00 -35.88 -15.85
CA ASN A 89 -6.91 -34.62 -15.12
C ASN A 89 -7.73 -34.65 -13.84
N GLU A 90 -8.92 -35.27 -13.86
CA GLU A 90 -9.72 -35.47 -12.65
C GLU A 90 -8.99 -36.35 -11.63
N SER A 91 -8.42 -37.48 -12.06
CA SER A 91 -7.63 -38.36 -11.18
C SER A 91 -6.40 -37.66 -10.59
N ARG A 92 -5.72 -36.79 -11.37
CA ARG A 92 -4.59 -35.99 -10.90
C ARG A 92 -5.02 -34.93 -9.88
N LEU A 93 -6.15 -34.28 -10.08
CA LEU A 93 -6.70 -33.29 -9.14
C LEU A 93 -7.14 -33.95 -7.83
N GLU A 94 -7.75 -35.13 -7.89
CA GLU A 94 -8.13 -35.93 -6.72
C GLU A 94 -6.89 -36.34 -5.91
N ASN A 95 -5.80 -36.74 -6.59
CA ASN A 95 -4.52 -37.02 -5.93
C ASN A 95 -3.93 -35.76 -5.26
N ALA A 96 -3.93 -34.61 -5.94
CA ALA A 96 -3.44 -33.35 -5.37
C ALA A 96 -4.26 -32.91 -4.14
N THR A 97 -5.59 -33.07 -4.19
CA THR A 97 -6.50 -32.81 -3.07
C THR A 97 -6.15 -33.70 -1.88
N THR A 98 -5.97 -35.01 -2.11
CA THR A 98 -5.61 -35.98 -1.07
C THR A 98 -4.28 -35.62 -0.41
N ILE A 99 -3.28 -35.22 -1.21
CA ILE A 99 -1.97 -34.79 -0.71
C ILE A 99 -2.09 -33.51 0.12
N ALA A 100 -2.85 -32.51 -0.36
CA ALA A 100 -3.08 -31.26 0.37
C ALA A 100 -3.77 -31.50 1.72
N GLU A 101 -4.84 -32.28 1.74
CA GLU A 101 -5.54 -32.63 2.99
C GLU A 101 -4.65 -33.41 3.96
N GLN A 102 -3.82 -34.34 3.45
CA GLN A 102 -2.87 -35.07 4.28
C GLN A 102 -1.83 -34.13 4.88
N TRP A 103 -1.26 -33.23 4.08
CA TRP A 103 -0.31 -32.22 4.56
C TRP A 103 -0.94 -31.33 5.63
N ILE A 104 -2.19 -30.87 5.43
CA ILE A 104 -2.92 -30.06 6.42
C ILE A 104 -3.09 -30.83 7.74
N ARG A 105 -3.50 -32.11 7.67
CA ARG A 105 -3.67 -32.95 8.87
C ARG A 105 -2.35 -33.12 9.63
N ASP A 106 -1.26 -33.44 8.93
CA ASP A 106 0.05 -33.65 9.53
C ASP A 106 0.60 -32.35 10.14
N PHE A 107 0.46 -31.24 9.40
CA PHE A 107 0.92 -29.93 9.84
C PHE A 107 0.14 -29.43 11.06
N ALA A 108 -1.18 -29.39 10.98
CA ALA A 108 -2.02 -28.97 12.10
C ALA A 108 -1.87 -29.90 13.32
N GLY A 109 -1.71 -31.20 13.08
CA GLY A 109 -1.42 -32.19 14.12
C GLY A 109 -0.09 -31.93 14.83
N ALA A 110 0.97 -31.63 14.07
CA ALA A 110 2.29 -31.30 14.61
C ALA A 110 2.25 -30.00 15.43
N LEU A 111 1.61 -28.94 14.92
CA LEU A 111 1.43 -27.68 15.65
C LEU A 111 0.65 -27.87 16.95
N SER A 112 -0.47 -28.59 16.90
CA SER A 112 -1.33 -28.84 18.07
C SER A 112 -0.62 -29.69 19.14
N ALA A 113 0.26 -30.59 18.71
CA ALA A 113 1.06 -31.44 19.59
C ALA A 113 2.36 -30.78 20.09
N GLY A 114 2.64 -29.52 19.69
CA GLY A 114 3.89 -28.84 20.04
C GLY A 114 5.14 -29.45 19.39
N LYS A 115 4.99 -30.29 18.36
CA LYS A 115 6.09 -30.98 17.68
C LYS A 115 6.67 -30.10 16.58
N ILE A 116 7.44 -29.10 16.99
CA ILE A 116 7.99 -28.07 16.11
C ILE A 116 8.82 -28.67 14.97
N ASN A 117 9.68 -29.65 15.25
CA ASN A 117 10.52 -30.27 14.21
C ASN A 117 9.68 -31.04 13.18
N ASP A 118 8.64 -31.76 13.61
CA ASP A 118 7.72 -32.46 12.70
C ASP A 118 7.01 -31.45 11.77
N ALA A 119 6.60 -30.28 12.30
CA ALA A 119 5.99 -29.22 11.51
C ALA A 119 6.98 -28.58 10.52
N VAL A 120 8.22 -28.31 10.95
CA VAL A 120 9.27 -27.75 10.10
C VAL A 120 9.69 -28.72 9.01
N ASP A 121 9.72 -30.02 9.30
CA ASP A 121 10.09 -31.02 8.32
C ASP A 121 9.11 -31.05 7.15
N LEU A 122 7.84 -30.66 7.34
CA LEU A 122 6.81 -30.54 6.30
C LEU A 122 7.06 -29.44 5.26
N PHE A 123 8.09 -28.61 5.43
CA PHE A 123 8.60 -27.69 4.41
C PHE A 123 9.67 -28.34 3.53
N VAL A 124 9.99 -27.79 2.36
CA VAL A 124 11.14 -28.28 1.56
C VAL A 124 12.45 -28.06 2.31
N ALA A 125 13.50 -28.82 2.00
CA ALA A 125 14.82 -28.64 2.62
C ALA A 125 15.44 -27.30 2.18
N ASP A 126 16.28 -26.73 3.04
CA ASP A 126 17.09 -25.57 2.65
C ASP A 126 18.08 -26.00 1.55
N PRO A 127 18.27 -25.21 0.49
CA PRO A 127 19.26 -25.51 -0.54
C PRO A 127 20.68 -25.40 0.02
N GLU A 128 21.63 -26.13 -0.57
CA GLU A 128 23.05 -26.04 -0.18
C GLU A 128 23.60 -24.61 -0.43
N GLU A 129 24.45 -24.12 0.48
CA GLU A 129 24.83 -22.70 0.66
C GLU A 129 25.42 -21.99 -0.59
N GLU A 130 25.90 -22.72 -1.61
CA GLU A 130 26.59 -22.15 -2.78
C GLU A 130 25.69 -21.32 -3.73
N SER A 131 24.38 -21.18 -3.46
CA SER A 131 23.41 -20.57 -4.38
C SER A 131 22.95 -19.13 -4.05
N PHE A 132 23.48 -18.50 -2.99
CA PHE A 132 22.98 -17.21 -2.46
C PHE A 132 23.80 -15.95 -2.79
N GLY A 133 24.76 -16.00 -3.71
CA GLY A 133 25.57 -14.84 -4.10
C GLY A 133 24.89 -13.89 -5.11
N PRO A 134 25.07 -12.55 -4.99
CA PRO A 134 24.65 -11.60 -6.03
C PRO A 134 25.66 -11.58 -7.19
N GLY A 135 25.25 -12.05 -8.38
CA GLY A 135 26.02 -12.04 -9.64
C GLY A 135 26.46 -13.44 -10.06
N THR A 136 26.16 -13.95 -11.26
CA THR A 136 26.37 -13.37 -12.58
C THR A 136 25.33 -13.89 -13.57
N THR A 137 24.97 -13.06 -14.56
CA THR A 137 24.25 -13.47 -15.76
C THR A 137 25.03 -14.57 -16.47
N ASN A 138 24.60 -15.81 -16.37
CA ASN A 138 25.01 -16.87 -17.27
C ASN A 138 23.75 -17.55 -17.81
N GLU A 139 23.53 -17.32 -19.10
CA GLU A 139 22.57 -18.05 -19.90
C GLU A 139 22.84 -19.57 -19.74
N GLY A 140 21.84 -20.32 -19.25
CA GLY A 140 21.87 -21.78 -19.29
C GLY A 140 22.24 -22.53 -18.00
N LYS A 141 21.87 -22.08 -16.80
CA LYS A 141 21.95 -22.92 -15.58
C LYS A 141 20.61 -23.03 -14.82
N THR A 142 20.48 -24.16 -14.14
CA THR A 142 19.40 -24.68 -13.29
C THR A 142 18.62 -23.57 -12.54
N PRO A 143 17.28 -23.66 -12.44
CA PRO A 143 16.47 -22.68 -11.72
C PRO A 143 17.01 -22.40 -10.31
N LYS A 144 17.07 -21.12 -9.92
CA LYS A 144 17.48 -20.72 -8.56
C LYS A 144 16.58 -21.43 -7.56
N GLN A 145 17.17 -22.30 -6.73
CA GLN A 145 16.43 -22.95 -5.66
C GLN A 145 16.31 -21.97 -4.49
N PHE A 146 15.08 -21.76 -4.04
CA PHE A 146 14.81 -20.95 -2.86
C PHE A 146 14.66 -21.85 -1.63
N PRO A 147 15.00 -21.33 -0.43
CA PRO A 147 14.61 -21.99 0.81
C PRO A 147 13.08 -21.96 0.94
N PRO A 148 12.48 -22.78 1.83
CA PRO A 148 11.08 -22.62 2.16
C PRO A 148 10.80 -21.25 2.78
N PHE A 149 9.59 -20.74 2.60
CA PHE A 149 9.15 -19.49 3.22
C PHE A 149 7.92 -19.70 4.10
N TRP A 150 7.89 -18.99 5.23
CA TRP A 150 6.64 -18.72 5.96
C TRP A 150 6.46 -17.22 6.10
N ARG A 151 5.44 -16.67 5.44
CA ARG A 151 5.02 -15.28 5.56
C ARG A 151 3.83 -15.17 6.51
N ASP A 152 4.03 -14.61 7.70
CA ASP A 152 2.93 -14.39 8.65
C ASP A 152 2.47 -12.94 8.61
N MET A 153 1.17 -12.77 8.42
CA MET A 153 0.44 -11.52 8.42
C MET A 153 -0.45 -11.50 9.67
N VAL A 154 0.21 -11.45 10.83
CA VAL A 154 -0.33 -11.30 12.19
C VAL A 154 -1.05 -12.51 12.83
N ALA A 155 -1.06 -13.70 12.22
CA ALA A 155 -1.78 -14.85 12.78
C ALA A 155 -1.03 -15.57 13.89
N TYR A 156 0.31 -15.64 13.80
CA TYR A 156 1.15 -16.30 14.80
C TYR A 156 2.10 -15.33 15.49
N THR A 157 2.58 -14.34 14.76
CA THR A 157 3.71 -13.50 15.16
C THR A 157 3.29 -12.15 15.74
N TRP A 158 2.02 -11.77 15.58
CA TRP A 158 1.53 -10.40 15.77
C TRP A 158 2.42 -9.36 15.07
N ASN A 159 3.01 -9.76 13.94
CA ASN A 159 3.91 -9.01 13.11
C ASN A 159 3.57 -9.26 11.63
N ILE A 160 4.14 -8.44 10.74
CA ILE A 160 4.23 -8.74 9.31
C ILE A 160 5.68 -9.10 9.03
N VAL A 161 5.91 -10.40 8.82
CA VAL A 161 7.25 -10.97 8.68
C VAL A 161 7.27 -12.11 7.66
N THR A 162 8.34 -12.17 6.88
CA THR A 162 8.67 -13.31 6.03
C THR A 162 9.89 -14.01 6.61
N LEU A 163 9.73 -15.29 6.96
CA LEU A 163 10.78 -16.19 7.40
C LEU A 163 11.32 -16.95 6.21
N GLU A 164 12.65 -17.01 6.08
CA GLU A 164 13.33 -17.67 4.97
C GLU A 164 14.15 -18.84 5.54
N GLY A 165 13.81 -20.05 5.13
CA GLY A 165 14.50 -21.28 5.54
C GLY A 165 13.96 -21.95 6.79
N ARG A 166 14.22 -23.26 6.90
CA ARG A 166 13.71 -24.09 8.00
C ARG A 166 14.18 -23.62 9.37
N SER A 167 15.38 -23.04 9.46
CA SER A 167 15.89 -22.50 10.74
C SER A 167 15.03 -21.35 11.25
N ASN A 168 14.79 -20.33 10.44
CA ASN A 168 13.98 -19.17 10.86
C ASN A 168 12.53 -19.55 11.14
N ILE A 169 11.98 -20.50 10.37
CA ILE A 169 10.64 -21.06 10.63
C ILE A 169 10.60 -21.78 11.99
N ARG A 170 11.62 -22.60 12.29
CA ARG A 170 11.74 -23.28 13.58
C ARG A 170 11.81 -22.29 14.73
N ASP A 171 12.64 -21.25 14.61
CA ASP A 171 12.83 -20.24 15.65
C ASP A 171 11.51 -19.50 15.91
N MET A 172 10.77 -19.13 14.86
CA MET A 172 9.44 -18.54 15.03
C MET A 172 8.46 -19.47 15.72
N LEU A 173 8.42 -20.75 15.36
CA LEU A 173 7.53 -21.70 16.01
C LEU A 173 7.94 -21.96 17.47
N GLN A 174 9.23 -21.92 17.80
CA GLN A 174 9.71 -22.02 19.19
C GLN A 174 9.27 -20.82 20.01
N GLU A 175 9.43 -19.62 19.48
CA GLU A 175 9.03 -18.38 20.16
C GLU A 175 7.50 -18.27 20.29
N THR A 176 6.75 -18.63 19.26
CA THR A 176 5.29 -18.44 19.24
C THR A 176 4.51 -19.61 19.84
N LEU A 177 5.08 -20.82 19.89
CA LEU A 177 4.38 -22.05 20.31
C LEU A 177 5.07 -22.86 21.42
N GLY A 178 6.27 -22.48 21.87
CA GLY A 178 7.04 -23.23 22.86
C GLY A 178 6.42 -23.25 24.28
N ASP A 179 6.61 -24.35 25.02
CA ASP A 179 6.02 -24.59 26.35
C ASP A 179 6.45 -23.57 27.44
N ASN A 180 7.56 -22.86 27.24
CA ASN A 180 8.02 -21.81 28.15
C ASN A 180 7.30 -20.47 27.95
N ASN A 181 6.44 -20.35 26.93
CA ASN A 181 5.77 -19.10 26.62
C ASN A 181 4.36 -19.06 27.22
N ILE A 182 4.27 -18.81 28.52
CA ILE A 182 3.02 -18.76 29.32
C ILE A 182 1.96 -17.81 28.70
N ASN A 183 2.38 -16.81 27.92
CA ASN A 183 1.50 -15.82 27.27
C ASN A 183 0.98 -16.23 25.89
N ASN A 184 1.53 -17.28 25.28
CA ASN A 184 1.22 -17.73 23.92
C ASN A 184 0.83 -19.22 23.85
N VAL A 185 0.83 -19.93 24.99
CA VAL A 185 0.42 -21.36 25.12
C VAL A 185 -0.97 -21.64 24.53
N HIS A 186 -1.81 -20.61 24.34
CA HIS A 186 -3.15 -20.76 23.78
C HIS A 186 -3.22 -20.76 22.25
N ASN A 187 -2.26 -20.16 21.53
CA ASN A 187 -2.38 -20.02 20.06
C ASN A 187 -2.15 -21.34 19.31
N SER A 188 -1.16 -22.18 19.66
CA SER A 188 -0.87 -23.42 18.90
C SER A 188 -1.81 -24.58 19.18
N LYS A 189 -2.16 -24.82 20.46
CA LYS A 189 -2.97 -25.99 20.87
C LYS A 189 -4.42 -25.90 20.39
N THR A 190 -4.86 -24.75 19.91
CA THR A 190 -6.24 -24.49 19.49
C THR A 190 -6.37 -24.08 18.02
N THR A 191 -5.26 -23.84 17.30
CA THR A 191 -5.39 -23.39 15.91
C THR A 191 -5.85 -24.53 15.01
N THR A 192 -7.01 -24.36 14.39
CA THR A 192 -7.53 -25.34 13.42
C THR A 192 -7.20 -24.90 11.99
N TRP A 193 -6.89 -25.87 11.13
CA TRP A 193 -6.66 -25.67 9.71
C TRP A 193 -7.64 -26.56 8.94
N LYS A 194 -8.35 -25.98 7.98
CA LYS A 194 -9.27 -26.72 7.11
C LYS A 194 -9.11 -26.21 5.70
N LEU A 195 -9.10 -27.11 4.72
CA LEU A 195 -9.16 -26.70 3.32
C LEU A 195 -10.39 -25.79 3.13
N ALA A 196 -10.18 -24.62 2.52
CA ALA A 196 -11.23 -23.62 2.36
C ALA A 196 -12.40 -24.20 1.56
N LYS A 197 -13.62 -23.73 1.84
CA LYS A 197 -14.79 -24.13 1.05
C LYS A 197 -14.96 -23.22 -0.17
N SER A 198 -15.31 -23.78 -1.32
CA SER A 198 -15.88 -23.01 -2.42
C SER A 198 -17.23 -22.45 -1.95
N ARG A 199 -17.36 -21.12 -1.82
CA ARG A 199 -18.60 -20.50 -1.29
C ARG A 199 -19.70 -20.56 -2.36
N PRO A 200 -20.84 -21.25 -2.14
CA PRO A 200 -21.84 -21.47 -3.19
C PRO A 200 -22.86 -20.33 -3.40
N SER A 201 -22.68 -19.12 -2.85
CA SER A 201 -23.79 -18.15 -2.71
C SER A 201 -23.46 -16.66 -2.91
N GLY A 202 -22.82 -16.26 -4.01
CA GLY A 202 -23.05 -14.92 -4.57
C GLY A 202 -22.03 -13.82 -4.26
N ARG A 203 -20.82 -14.17 -3.84
CA ARG A 203 -19.60 -13.46 -4.28
C ARG A 203 -18.71 -14.55 -4.87
N ASP A 204 -19.00 -14.91 -6.12
CA ASP A 204 -18.64 -16.21 -6.71
C ASP A 204 -17.13 -16.43 -6.97
N HIS A 205 -16.26 -15.51 -6.54
CA HIS A 205 -14.89 -15.47 -7.03
C HIS A 205 -13.84 -15.23 -5.94
N PHE A 206 -13.89 -15.97 -4.82
CA PHE A 206 -12.79 -15.92 -3.86
C PHE A 206 -12.26 -17.30 -3.50
N PRO A 207 -10.93 -17.49 -3.60
CA PRO A 207 -10.27 -18.27 -4.64
C PRO A 207 -10.69 -19.73 -4.61
N PRO A 208 -10.51 -20.46 -5.72
CA PRO A 208 -10.70 -21.89 -5.68
C PRO A 208 -9.86 -22.48 -4.53
N PRO A 209 -10.43 -23.38 -3.71
CA PRO A 209 -9.72 -23.97 -2.58
C PRO A 209 -8.38 -24.62 -2.94
N LEU A 210 -8.28 -25.14 -4.16
CA LEU A 210 -7.14 -25.88 -4.67
C LEU A 210 -6.90 -25.51 -6.14
N LYS A 211 -5.64 -25.27 -6.50
CA LYS A 211 -5.17 -25.07 -7.86
C LYS A 211 -3.90 -25.87 -8.08
N VAL A 212 -3.82 -26.59 -9.19
CA VAL A 212 -2.66 -27.43 -9.54
C VAL A 212 -2.04 -26.90 -10.82
N SER A 213 -0.71 -26.79 -10.86
CA SER A 213 0.01 -26.22 -12.00
C SER A 213 1.20 -27.08 -12.41
N PRO A 214 1.48 -27.20 -13.72
CA PRO A 214 2.73 -27.77 -14.19
C PRO A 214 3.90 -26.78 -13.97
N VAL A 215 5.09 -27.29 -13.63
CA VAL A 215 6.32 -26.50 -13.82
C VAL A 215 6.83 -26.78 -15.22
N VAL A 216 6.89 -25.74 -16.04
CA VAL A 216 7.62 -25.80 -17.31
C VAL A 216 9.10 -25.67 -16.97
N ALA A 217 9.84 -26.77 -17.08
CA ALA A 217 11.30 -26.70 -17.11
C ALA A 217 11.67 -25.87 -18.34
N ALA A 218 12.45 -24.81 -18.17
CA ALA A 218 13.01 -24.04 -19.27
C ALA A 218 14.14 -24.85 -19.92
N ASP A 219 13.80 -25.94 -20.61
CA ASP A 219 14.74 -26.66 -21.45
C ASP A 219 14.84 -25.92 -22.80
N ASN A 220 15.94 -25.19 -22.98
CA ASN A 220 16.29 -24.53 -24.24
C ASN A 220 16.79 -25.50 -25.33
N ASN A 221 16.62 -26.80 -25.16
CA ASN A 221 17.00 -27.80 -26.15
C ASN A 221 15.72 -28.42 -26.71
N GLY A 222 15.41 -28.05 -27.95
CA GLY A 222 14.18 -28.42 -28.65
C GLY A 222 14.11 -29.87 -29.11
N ASP A 223 14.34 -30.83 -28.22
CA ASP A 223 14.10 -32.26 -28.47
C ASP A 223 13.62 -32.93 -27.18
N ASP A 224 12.29 -33.11 -27.05
CA ASP A 224 11.61 -34.37 -26.68
C ASP A 224 10.17 -34.14 -26.19
N GLU A 225 9.33 -35.12 -26.47
CA GLU A 225 7.88 -35.11 -26.38
C GLU A 225 7.30 -34.84 -24.97
N ASN A 226 6.43 -33.83 -24.89
CA ASN A 226 5.29 -33.61 -23.97
C ASN A 226 5.03 -34.62 -22.83
N HIS A 227 5.79 -34.54 -21.74
CA HIS A 227 5.31 -34.92 -20.41
C HIS A 227 5.44 -33.75 -19.43
N THR A 228 4.47 -32.84 -19.46
CA THR A 228 4.33 -31.82 -18.41
C THR A 228 3.76 -32.47 -17.15
N GLU A 229 4.63 -32.95 -16.25
CA GLU A 229 4.20 -33.40 -14.93
C GLU A 229 3.76 -32.19 -14.07
N LEU A 230 2.59 -32.33 -13.43
CA LEU A 230 2.18 -31.41 -12.35
C LEU A 230 3.17 -31.58 -11.20
N SER A 231 3.86 -30.50 -10.84
CA SER A 231 4.86 -30.53 -9.76
C SER A 231 4.52 -29.60 -8.61
N MET A 232 3.55 -28.70 -8.77
CA MET A 232 3.12 -27.77 -7.74
C MET A 232 1.61 -27.76 -7.58
N CYS A 233 1.20 -27.64 -6.32
CA CYS A 233 -0.18 -27.48 -5.91
C CYS A 233 -0.26 -26.29 -4.95
N GLU A 234 -1.19 -25.37 -5.15
CA GLU A 234 -1.46 -24.27 -4.23
C GLU A 234 -2.90 -24.33 -3.72
N PHE A 235 -3.10 -24.06 -2.43
CA PHE A 235 -4.42 -24.16 -1.80
C PHE A 235 -4.60 -23.16 -0.67
N TRP A 236 -5.87 -22.86 -0.41
CA TRP A 236 -6.30 -21.99 0.68
C TRP A 236 -6.86 -22.82 1.82
N CYS A 237 -6.55 -22.40 3.04
CA CYS A 237 -7.12 -22.97 4.25
C CYS A 237 -7.88 -21.88 5.01
N ASP A 238 -9.03 -22.24 5.55
CA ASP A 238 -9.62 -21.52 6.68
C ASP A 238 -8.77 -21.84 7.92
N ILE A 239 -8.32 -20.81 8.62
CA ILE A 239 -7.66 -20.97 9.92
C ILE A 239 -8.46 -20.29 11.03
N GLU A 240 -8.52 -20.96 12.17
CA GLU A 240 -9.16 -20.46 13.38
C GLU A 240 -8.10 -20.47 14.47
N THR A 241 -7.66 -19.31 14.94
CA THR A 241 -6.72 -19.22 16.08
C THR A 241 -7.49 -18.88 17.36
N PHE A 242 -6.81 -18.88 18.50
CA PHE A 242 -7.40 -18.41 19.76
C PHE A 242 -7.86 -16.94 19.68
N ALA A 243 -7.15 -16.10 18.93
CA ALA A 243 -7.43 -14.68 18.84
C ALA A 243 -8.48 -14.32 17.78
N GLY A 244 -8.61 -15.13 16.72
CA GLY A 244 -9.46 -14.74 15.61
C GLY A 244 -9.55 -15.75 14.47
N THR A 245 -10.26 -15.34 13.42
CA THR A 245 -10.44 -16.12 12.20
C THR A 245 -9.57 -15.57 11.08
N GLY A 246 -9.13 -16.44 10.19
CA GLY A 246 -8.11 -16.11 9.21
C GLY A 246 -8.08 -17.04 8.00
N TYR A 247 -7.10 -16.79 7.13
CA TYR A 247 -6.76 -17.69 6.04
C TYR A 247 -5.29 -18.10 6.11
N ALA A 248 -5.01 -19.24 5.51
CA ALA A 248 -3.66 -19.57 5.08
C ALA A 248 -3.63 -19.90 3.58
N HIS A 249 -2.49 -19.68 2.96
CA HIS A 249 -2.21 -20.09 1.60
C HIS A 249 -0.94 -20.92 1.57
N VAL A 250 -1.00 -22.12 0.99
CA VAL A 250 0.11 -23.07 0.95
C VAL A 250 0.45 -23.37 -0.49
N ARG A 251 1.73 -23.32 -0.83
CA ARG A 251 2.27 -23.90 -2.07
C ARG A 251 3.08 -25.14 -1.71
N LEU A 252 2.71 -26.25 -2.33
CA LEU A 252 3.22 -27.58 -2.06
C LEU A 252 3.86 -28.14 -3.32
N ASP A 253 5.09 -28.64 -3.19
CA ASP A 253 5.71 -29.47 -4.21
C ASP A 253 5.10 -30.88 -4.13
N LEU A 254 4.46 -31.32 -5.21
CA LEU A 254 3.75 -32.60 -5.28
C LEU A 254 4.71 -33.80 -5.30
N LYS A 255 5.97 -33.63 -5.72
CA LYS A 255 6.99 -34.70 -5.72
C LYS A 255 7.50 -34.95 -4.31
N THR A 256 7.87 -33.89 -3.61
CA THR A 256 8.38 -33.99 -2.23
C THR A 256 7.26 -34.09 -1.19
N LYS A 257 6.04 -33.66 -1.54
CA LYS A 257 4.89 -33.47 -0.65
C LYS A 257 5.20 -32.51 0.51
N ARG A 258 6.06 -31.53 0.24
CA ARG A 258 6.51 -30.54 1.21
C ARG A 258 6.17 -29.12 0.74
N ALA A 259 5.96 -28.22 1.69
CA ALA A 259 5.60 -26.84 1.41
C ALA A 259 6.82 -26.02 1.00
N THR A 260 6.69 -25.27 -0.09
CA THR A 260 7.68 -24.27 -0.53
C THR A 260 7.36 -22.90 0.06
N THR A 261 6.08 -22.54 0.14
CA THR A 261 5.64 -21.30 0.79
C THR A 261 4.38 -21.54 1.61
N VAL A 262 4.35 -21.00 2.82
CA VAL A 262 3.14 -20.87 3.64
C VAL A 262 2.92 -19.38 3.90
N LEU A 263 1.68 -18.92 3.73
CA LEU A 263 1.22 -17.63 4.22
C LEU A 263 0.11 -17.87 5.25
N THR A 264 0.13 -17.12 6.34
CA THR A 264 -0.93 -17.12 7.37
C THR A 264 -1.39 -15.70 7.64
N THR A 265 -2.69 -15.49 7.84
CA THR A 265 -3.24 -14.16 8.11
C THR A 265 -4.51 -14.21 8.94
N LEU A 266 -4.74 -13.21 9.79
CA LEU A 266 -6.04 -12.97 10.41
C LEU A 266 -6.87 -12.00 9.57
N LEU A 267 -8.18 -12.24 9.55
CA LEU A 267 -9.17 -11.34 8.96
C LEU A 267 -9.97 -10.59 10.01
N GLU A 268 -10.09 -11.16 11.20
CA GLU A 268 -10.98 -10.65 12.25
C GLU A 268 -10.58 -11.21 13.62
N LEU A 269 -10.80 -10.44 14.70
CA LEU A 269 -10.67 -10.90 16.09
C LEU A 269 -12.00 -11.40 16.63
N HIS A 270 -11.96 -12.39 17.52
CA HIS A 270 -13.16 -12.95 18.16
C HIS A 270 -13.85 -11.98 19.11
N ASP A 271 -13.06 -11.24 19.90
CA ASP A 271 -13.55 -10.31 20.92
C ASP A 271 -13.85 -8.91 20.37
N LYS A 272 -13.16 -8.52 19.29
CA LYS A 272 -13.32 -7.25 18.58
C LYS A 272 -13.52 -7.49 17.08
N PRO A 273 -14.62 -8.15 16.69
CA PRO A 273 -14.96 -8.34 15.29
C PRO A 273 -15.31 -7.01 14.62
N PHE A 274 -15.16 -6.95 13.30
CA PHE A 274 -15.61 -5.80 12.52
C PHE A 274 -17.15 -5.77 12.53
N GLN A 275 -17.74 -4.66 12.97
CA GLN A 275 -19.18 -4.43 13.13
C GLN A 275 -19.87 -4.14 11.79
N THR A 276 -19.68 -5.02 10.80
CA THR A 276 -20.23 -4.90 9.45
C THR A 276 -21.33 -5.95 9.18
N ASP A 277 -22.14 -5.72 8.14
CA ASP A 277 -23.18 -6.65 7.68
C ASP A 277 -24.08 -7.19 8.81
N GLN A 278 -23.99 -8.49 9.12
CA GLN A 278 -24.78 -9.16 10.15
C GLN A 278 -24.36 -8.78 11.58
N LYS A 279 -23.15 -8.24 11.76
CA LYS A 279 -22.59 -7.80 13.04
C LYS A 279 -22.79 -6.30 13.28
N ARG A 280 -23.52 -5.59 12.42
CA ARG A 280 -23.73 -4.15 12.54
C ARG A 280 -24.38 -3.79 13.88
N SER A 281 -23.87 -2.73 14.51
CA SER A 281 -24.52 -2.12 15.68
C SER A 281 -25.99 -1.78 15.38
N ARG A 282 -26.85 -1.99 16.37
CA ARG A 282 -28.27 -1.61 16.29
C ARG A 282 -28.50 -0.10 16.34
N GLY A 283 -27.45 0.69 16.62
CA GLY A 283 -27.55 2.14 16.79
C GLY A 283 -28.49 2.50 17.94
N SER A 284 -29.41 3.44 17.69
CA SER A 284 -30.42 3.84 18.68
C SER A 284 -31.49 2.77 18.88
N VAL A 285 -31.72 2.35 20.13
CA VAL A 285 -32.80 1.41 20.48
C VAL A 285 -34.18 2.00 20.13
N PRO A 286 -35.04 1.32 19.35
CA PRO A 286 -36.40 1.77 19.07
C PRO A 286 -37.30 1.76 20.34
N GLY A 287 -38.32 2.63 20.38
CA GLY A 287 -39.34 2.63 21.44
C GLY A 287 -39.16 3.71 22.53
N PRO A 288 -40.12 3.86 23.47
CA PRO A 288 -40.04 4.89 24.50
C PRO A 288 -38.99 4.53 25.56
N VAL A 289 -37.91 5.31 25.63
CA VAL A 289 -36.83 5.17 26.62
C VAL A 289 -36.68 6.51 27.37
N LYS A 290 -36.93 6.53 28.69
CA LYS A 290 -36.68 7.70 29.54
C LYS A 290 -35.16 7.90 29.69
N GLY A 291 -34.69 9.14 29.55
CA GLY A 291 -33.26 9.46 29.65
C GLY A 291 -32.43 9.02 28.43
N ARG A 292 -33.06 8.83 27.26
CA ARG A 292 -32.39 8.45 26.00
C ARG A 292 -31.21 9.39 25.70
N GLN A 293 -30.03 8.80 25.52
CA GLN A 293 -28.92 9.48 24.87
C GLN A 293 -29.14 9.53 23.36
N TYR A 294 -28.86 10.68 22.74
CA TYR A 294 -28.93 10.83 21.30
C TYR A 294 -27.74 10.14 20.63
N PHE A 295 -27.95 9.65 19.40
CA PHE A 295 -26.93 8.93 18.65
C PHE A 295 -25.60 9.69 18.59
N GLN A 296 -25.63 10.99 18.30
CA GLN A 296 -24.41 11.82 18.25
C GLN A 296 -23.68 11.88 19.59
N THR A 297 -24.40 11.97 20.71
CA THR A 297 -23.80 11.96 22.05
C THR A 297 -23.13 10.63 22.36
N ILE A 298 -23.79 9.51 22.01
CA ILE A 298 -23.22 8.16 22.16
C ILE A 298 -21.92 8.06 21.35
N ARG A 299 -21.94 8.49 20.09
CA ARG A 299 -20.76 8.47 19.20
C ARG A 299 -19.60 9.28 19.77
N GLN A 300 -19.86 10.49 20.28
CA GLN A 300 -18.82 11.32 20.87
C GLN A 300 -18.20 10.67 22.12
N GLN A 301 -18.99 9.98 22.94
CA GLN A 301 -18.52 9.26 24.12
C GLN A 301 -17.72 8.00 23.79
N GLN A 302 -18.05 7.28 22.71
CA GLN A 302 -17.30 6.09 22.26
C GLN A 302 -15.86 6.39 21.88
N HIS A 303 -15.57 7.65 21.53
CA HIS A 303 -14.26 8.04 21.06
C HIS A 303 -13.25 8.31 22.20
N THR A 304 -13.69 8.47 23.45
CA THR A 304 -12.80 8.74 24.60
C THR A 304 -12.82 7.58 25.60
N ASN A 305 -11.74 7.39 26.37
CA ASN A 305 -11.67 6.34 27.40
C ASN A 305 -12.47 6.65 28.70
N GLY A 306 -13.35 7.66 28.73
CA GLY A 306 -14.24 7.98 29.86
C GLY A 306 -13.81 9.15 30.78
N ASP A 307 -14.84 9.86 31.28
CA ASP A 307 -14.97 10.95 32.29
C ASP A 307 -14.09 12.23 32.27
N ASP A 308 -14.67 13.29 31.69
CA ASP A 308 -14.94 14.63 32.24
C ASP A 308 -13.89 15.48 33.00
N ASN A 309 -12.58 15.23 32.93
CA ASN A 309 -11.61 16.24 33.38
C ASN A 309 -10.26 16.30 32.61
N ARG A 310 -10.22 17.21 31.64
CA ARG A 310 -9.05 17.98 31.13
C ARG A 310 -7.84 17.25 30.53
N GLU A 311 -7.78 15.92 30.58
CA GLU A 311 -6.81 15.11 29.83
C GLU A 311 -7.58 14.07 29.00
N GLU A 312 -7.36 14.06 27.69
CA GLU A 312 -8.08 13.14 26.81
C GLU A 312 -7.24 11.90 26.53
N ASP A 313 -7.77 10.75 26.96
CA ASP A 313 -7.10 9.45 26.83
C ASP A 313 -7.70 8.64 25.67
N TYR A 314 -6.83 8.21 24.75
CA TYR A 314 -7.18 7.35 23.61
C TYR A 314 -6.35 6.06 23.61
N HIS A 315 -6.83 5.01 22.94
CA HIS A 315 -5.97 3.86 22.67
C HIS A 315 -5.00 4.14 21.52
N VAL A 316 -5.47 4.83 20.48
CA VAL A 316 -4.69 5.14 19.28
C VAL A 316 -4.80 6.62 18.90
N ALA A 317 -3.67 7.31 18.77
CA ALA A 317 -3.56 8.60 18.12
C ALA A 317 -2.96 8.44 16.71
N ILE A 318 -3.64 8.95 15.69
CA ILE A 318 -3.20 8.84 14.30
C ILE A 318 -2.83 10.24 13.80
N VAL A 319 -1.63 10.39 13.24
CA VAL A 319 -1.11 11.67 12.74
C VAL A 319 -1.22 11.73 11.22
N GLY A 320 -2.21 12.48 10.71
CA GLY A 320 -2.45 12.77 9.30
C GLY A 320 -3.72 12.09 8.75
N ALA A 321 -4.69 12.88 8.26
CA ALA A 321 -5.95 12.38 7.68
C ALA A 321 -5.91 12.29 6.15
N GLY A 322 -4.81 11.78 5.61
CA GLY A 322 -4.74 11.30 4.23
C GLY A 322 -5.36 9.90 4.08
N GLN A 323 -5.22 9.27 2.91
CA GLN A 323 -5.82 7.96 2.67
C GLN A 323 -5.37 6.87 3.67
N ALA A 324 -4.14 6.96 4.19
CA ALA A 324 -3.63 6.05 5.20
C ALA A 324 -4.39 6.22 6.53
N GLY A 325 -4.37 7.43 7.10
CA GLY A 325 -5.03 7.69 8.39
C GLY A 325 -6.52 7.40 8.34
N LEU A 326 -7.19 7.76 7.24
CA LEU A 326 -8.61 7.48 7.05
C LEU A 326 -8.92 5.98 6.92
N SER A 327 -8.08 5.21 6.21
CA SER A 327 -8.26 3.76 6.09
C SER A 327 -8.14 3.09 7.45
N LEU A 328 -7.12 3.44 8.25
CA LEU A 328 -6.94 2.89 9.59
C LEU A 328 -8.05 3.31 10.54
N ALA A 329 -8.41 4.60 10.56
CA ALA A 329 -9.50 5.12 11.36
C ALA A 329 -10.80 4.37 11.08
N ALA A 330 -11.15 4.15 9.81
CA ALA A 330 -12.34 3.38 9.45
C ALA A 330 -12.29 1.93 9.96
N ARG A 331 -11.11 1.28 9.94
CA ARG A 331 -10.95 -0.08 10.50
C ARG A 331 -11.12 -0.09 12.02
N LEU A 332 -10.50 0.86 12.74
CA LEU A 332 -10.62 0.99 14.21
C LEU A 332 -12.05 1.33 14.63
N GLU A 333 -12.71 2.22 13.89
CA GLU A 333 -14.11 2.59 14.06
C GLU A 333 -15.03 1.38 13.93
N ALA A 334 -14.85 0.59 12.87
CA ALA A 334 -15.60 -0.64 12.67
C ALA A 334 -15.32 -1.70 13.75
N MET A 335 -14.23 -1.60 14.51
CA MET A 335 -13.90 -2.50 15.61
C MET A 335 -14.29 -1.94 17.00
N ASP A 336 -14.85 -0.73 17.07
CA ASP A 336 -15.13 -0.03 18.34
C ASP A 336 -13.87 0.04 19.23
N ILE A 337 -12.77 0.52 18.63
CA ILE A 337 -11.49 0.78 19.31
C ILE A 337 -11.32 2.30 19.46
N PRO A 338 -11.13 2.85 20.67
CA PRO A 338 -10.98 4.28 20.89
C PRO A 338 -9.77 4.88 20.18
N TYR A 339 -10.00 5.88 19.31
CA TYR A 339 -8.94 6.54 18.57
C TYR A 339 -9.22 8.03 18.36
N ILE A 340 -8.18 8.79 18.03
CA ILE A 340 -8.27 10.15 17.52
C ILE A 340 -7.38 10.32 16.29
N LEU A 341 -7.92 10.92 15.23
CA LEU A 341 -7.19 11.25 14.00
C LEU A 341 -6.93 12.77 13.93
N PHE A 342 -5.67 13.18 13.81
CA PHE A 342 -5.28 14.58 13.68
C PHE A 342 -4.98 14.95 12.23
N GLU A 343 -5.50 16.07 11.76
CA GLU A 343 -5.23 16.66 10.46
C GLU A 343 -4.82 18.12 10.63
N ALA A 344 -3.67 18.48 10.07
CA ALA A 344 -3.13 19.84 10.19
C ALA A 344 -3.86 20.84 9.29
N GLY A 345 -4.49 20.38 8.20
CA GLY A 345 -5.31 21.20 7.33
C GLY A 345 -6.79 21.26 7.73
N ALA A 346 -7.55 22.12 7.05
CA ALA A 346 -8.97 22.35 7.32
C ALA A 346 -9.90 21.20 6.96
N SER A 347 -9.42 20.19 6.23
CA SER A 347 -10.21 19.01 5.85
C SER A 347 -9.33 17.77 5.71
N PRO A 348 -9.90 16.56 5.86
CA PRO A 348 -9.23 15.34 5.42
C PRO A 348 -8.79 15.45 3.96
N GLY A 349 -7.66 14.81 3.62
CA GLY A 349 -7.08 14.91 2.29
C GLY A 349 -6.60 16.32 1.88
N SER A 350 -6.41 17.26 2.81
CA SER A 350 -5.97 18.65 2.53
C SER A 350 -4.76 18.72 1.58
N SER A 351 -3.80 17.80 1.71
CA SER A 351 -2.64 17.73 0.81
C SER A 351 -3.03 17.46 -0.65
N TRP A 352 -4.04 16.62 -0.92
CA TRP A 352 -4.58 16.40 -2.27
C TRP A 352 -5.20 17.67 -2.84
N ARG A 353 -5.92 18.42 -2.01
CA ARG A 353 -6.60 19.65 -2.41
C ARG A 353 -5.60 20.77 -2.72
N HIS A 354 -4.62 20.98 -1.85
CA HIS A 354 -3.80 22.20 -1.82
C HIS A 354 -2.32 22.03 -2.20
N ALA A 355 -1.75 20.83 -2.09
CA ALA A 355 -0.31 20.60 -2.25
C ALA A 355 0.04 19.73 -3.49
N ARG A 356 -0.93 19.55 -4.39
CA ARG A 356 -0.78 18.79 -5.65
C ARG A 356 -1.13 19.70 -6.83
N TYR A 357 -0.41 19.51 -7.93
CA TYR A 357 -0.59 20.30 -9.14
C TYR A 357 -1.94 20.03 -9.82
N PRO A 358 -2.58 21.04 -10.46
CA PRO A 358 -3.93 20.91 -10.99
C PRO A 358 -4.13 19.80 -12.02
N SER A 359 -3.11 19.51 -12.84
CA SER A 359 -3.17 18.47 -13.87
C SER A 359 -3.05 17.04 -13.32
N LEU A 360 -2.83 16.85 -12.01
CA LEU A 360 -2.64 15.53 -11.42
C LEU A 360 -3.91 14.67 -11.52
N HIS A 361 -3.75 13.54 -12.19
CA HIS A 361 -4.62 12.38 -12.11
C HIS A 361 -3.85 11.22 -11.51
N LEU A 362 -4.54 10.30 -10.84
CA LEU A 362 -3.89 9.11 -10.32
C LEU A 362 -3.40 8.24 -11.49
N HIS A 363 -2.19 7.69 -11.36
CA HIS A 363 -1.57 6.84 -12.39
C HIS A 363 -2.06 5.38 -12.31
N ASP A 364 -2.61 5.00 -11.16
CA ASP A 364 -3.24 3.71 -10.93
C ASP A 364 -4.70 3.74 -11.43
N PRO A 365 -5.28 2.61 -11.86
CA PRO A 365 -6.69 2.55 -12.25
C PRO A 365 -7.63 2.56 -11.03
N VAL A 366 -8.86 3.01 -11.26
CA VAL A 366 -9.93 3.13 -10.26
C VAL A 366 -10.18 1.82 -9.49
N TRP A 367 -10.11 0.67 -10.16
CA TRP A 367 -10.36 -0.65 -9.57
C TRP A 367 -9.29 -1.06 -8.54
N TYR A 368 -8.09 -0.46 -8.61
CA TYR A 368 -7.02 -0.67 -7.64
C TYR A 368 -7.15 0.24 -6.41
N GLN A 369 -7.99 1.28 -6.47
CA GLN A 369 -7.92 2.44 -5.57
C GLN A 369 -8.99 2.51 -4.48
N HIS A 370 -9.92 1.56 -4.44
CA HIS A 370 -11.00 1.56 -3.46
C HIS A 370 -10.51 1.68 -2.01
N MET A 371 -11.35 2.24 -1.14
CA MET A 371 -11.07 2.39 0.30
C MET A 371 -11.86 1.36 1.09
N PRO A 372 -11.46 1.00 2.33
CA PRO A 372 -12.22 0.09 3.17
C PRO A 372 -13.70 0.50 3.29
N TYR A 373 -14.61 -0.46 3.18
CA TYR A 373 -16.07 -0.33 3.38
C TYR A 373 -16.84 0.51 2.37
N MET A 374 -16.19 1.32 1.54
CA MET A 374 -16.84 2.12 0.51
C MET A 374 -16.04 2.12 -0.79
N ASP A 375 -16.62 1.48 -1.81
CA ASP A 375 -16.08 1.51 -3.16
C ASP A 375 -16.28 2.89 -3.79
N PHE A 376 -15.39 3.21 -4.72
CA PHE A 376 -15.56 4.41 -5.53
C PHE A 376 -16.79 4.25 -6.44
N PRO A 377 -17.55 5.33 -6.69
CA PRO A 377 -18.71 5.28 -7.58
C PRO A 377 -18.34 4.74 -8.96
N LYS A 378 -19.18 3.87 -9.52
CA LYS A 378 -19.01 3.26 -10.86
C LYS A 378 -18.93 4.28 -12.01
N THR A 379 -19.30 5.54 -11.77
CA THR A 379 -19.24 6.64 -12.75
C THR A 379 -17.90 7.39 -12.73
N TRP A 380 -16.97 6.99 -11.87
CA TRP A 380 -15.66 7.62 -11.82
C TRP A 380 -14.82 7.33 -13.07
N PRO A 381 -13.98 8.28 -13.51
CA PRO A 381 -13.01 7.98 -14.55
C PRO A 381 -12.03 6.92 -14.05
N ILE A 382 -11.48 6.14 -14.98
CA ILE A 382 -10.45 5.12 -14.68
C ILE A 382 -9.27 5.74 -13.93
N PHE A 383 -8.86 6.96 -14.30
CA PHE A 383 -7.81 7.71 -13.61
C PHE A 383 -8.41 8.92 -12.91
N ALA A 384 -8.52 8.87 -11.58
CA ALA A 384 -9.21 9.89 -10.81
C ALA A 384 -8.39 11.20 -10.71
N PRO A 385 -8.97 12.38 -10.97
CA PRO A 385 -8.32 13.66 -10.70
C PRO A 385 -8.11 13.90 -9.19
N LYS A 386 -7.06 14.64 -8.83
CA LYS A 386 -6.73 14.94 -7.42
C LYS A 386 -7.88 15.57 -6.61
N ASP A 387 -8.67 16.46 -7.23
CA ASP A 387 -9.72 17.21 -6.54
C ASP A 387 -10.91 16.32 -6.22
N LYS A 388 -11.25 15.41 -7.14
CA LYS A 388 -12.27 14.38 -6.93
C LYS A 388 -11.86 13.43 -5.79
N LEU A 389 -10.59 13.05 -5.72
CA LEU A 389 -10.09 12.26 -4.60
C LEU A 389 -10.16 13.06 -3.28
N ALA A 390 -9.79 14.34 -3.28
CA ALA A 390 -9.88 15.17 -2.09
C ALA A 390 -11.32 15.31 -1.56
N ASP A 391 -12.29 15.51 -2.46
CA ASP A 391 -13.72 15.55 -2.12
C ASP A 391 -14.21 14.21 -1.58
N TRP A 392 -13.74 13.11 -2.17
CA TRP A 392 -14.05 11.77 -1.69
C TRP A 392 -13.52 11.50 -0.29
N LEU A 393 -12.28 11.88 0.03
CA LEU A 393 -11.70 11.65 1.35
C LEU A 393 -12.43 12.42 2.46
N ASP A 394 -12.87 13.66 2.17
CA ASP A 394 -13.71 14.44 3.08
C ASP A 394 -15.09 13.78 3.26
N ALA A 395 -15.76 13.40 2.16
CA ALA A 395 -17.04 12.71 2.22
C ALA A 395 -16.96 11.36 2.95
N TYR A 396 -15.92 10.57 2.68
CA TYR A 396 -15.64 9.27 3.31
C TYR A 396 -15.54 9.40 4.83
N ALA A 397 -14.79 10.40 5.31
CA ALA A 397 -14.67 10.67 6.74
C ALA A 397 -16.02 10.97 7.41
N ARG A 398 -16.86 11.78 6.75
CA ARG A 398 -18.19 12.14 7.27
C ARG A 398 -19.17 10.98 7.23
N LEU A 399 -19.18 10.22 6.13
CA LEU A 399 -20.13 9.11 5.93
C LEU A 399 -19.87 7.92 6.86
N LEU A 400 -18.63 7.78 7.34
CA LEU A 400 -18.24 6.77 8.32
C LEU A 400 -18.14 7.31 9.76
N ASP A 401 -18.58 8.56 9.99
CA ASP A 401 -18.57 9.21 11.31
C ASP A 401 -17.21 9.13 12.04
N LEU A 402 -16.11 9.31 11.29
CA LEU A 402 -14.75 9.13 11.82
C LEU A 402 -14.38 10.24 12.82
N ASN A 403 -13.71 9.88 13.92
CA ASN A 403 -13.21 10.84 14.91
C ASN A 403 -11.98 11.62 14.41
N ILE A 404 -12.18 12.82 13.86
CA ILE A 404 -11.10 13.63 13.27
C ILE A 404 -11.08 15.04 13.88
N ARG A 405 -9.87 15.53 14.16
CA ARG A 405 -9.57 16.94 14.46
C ARG A 405 -8.81 17.58 13.31
N THR A 406 -9.51 18.39 12.52
CA THR A 406 -8.92 19.25 11.49
C THR A 406 -8.31 20.51 12.11
N ASP A 407 -7.56 21.26 11.31
CA ASP A 407 -6.84 22.46 11.72
C ASP A 407 -5.95 22.25 12.95
N THR A 408 -5.55 21.01 13.21
CA THR A 408 -4.91 20.56 14.43
C THR A 408 -3.59 19.89 14.09
N LYS A 409 -2.51 20.62 14.33
CA LYS A 409 -1.15 20.14 14.07
C LYS A 409 -0.58 19.47 15.32
N VAL A 410 -0.14 18.22 15.19
CA VAL A 410 0.70 17.59 16.21
C VAL A 410 2.08 18.24 16.17
N THR A 411 2.51 18.81 17.30
CA THR A 411 3.79 19.52 17.41
C THR A 411 4.84 18.73 18.18
N GLN A 412 4.41 17.86 19.10
CA GLN A 412 5.31 17.05 19.90
C GLN A 412 4.62 15.75 20.32
N ALA A 413 5.38 14.65 20.39
CA ALA A 413 4.95 13.40 21.01
C ALA A 413 6.10 12.81 21.83
N THR A 414 5.91 12.59 23.12
CA THR A 414 6.94 12.07 24.02
C THR A 414 6.48 10.80 24.73
N GLU A 415 7.41 9.86 24.93
CA GLU A 415 7.16 8.70 25.78
C GLU A 415 7.03 9.17 27.23
N GLN A 416 5.98 8.71 27.91
CA GLN A 416 5.78 8.86 29.35
C GLN A 416 5.62 7.48 29.97
N TYR A 417 6.14 7.33 31.18
CA TYR A 417 6.06 6.08 31.94
C TYR A 417 5.34 6.39 33.25
N ASP A 418 4.29 5.63 33.56
CA ASP A 418 3.64 5.76 34.86
C ASP A 418 4.61 5.31 35.96
N SER A 419 4.82 6.20 36.93
CA SER A 419 5.66 5.98 38.11
C SER A 419 5.23 4.78 38.99
N LYS A 420 3.98 4.34 38.90
CA LYS A 420 3.42 3.28 39.76
C LYS A 420 3.57 1.89 39.15
N ASP A 421 3.23 1.77 37.87
CA ASP A 421 3.05 0.47 37.22
C ASP A 421 4.03 0.26 36.05
N GLY A 422 4.82 1.28 35.70
CA GLY A 422 5.76 1.26 34.57
C GLY A 422 5.08 1.27 33.20
N GLU A 423 3.76 1.41 33.15
CA GLU A 423 3.00 1.39 31.91
C GLU A 423 3.34 2.61 31.04
N LYS A 424 3.70 2.35 29.79
CA LYS A 424 4.05 3.39 28.84
C LYS A 424 2.80 4.04 28.26
N THR A 425 2.81 5.35 28.15
CA THR A 425 1.86 6.17 27.40
C THR A 425 2.62 7.17 26.52
N TRP A 426 1.94 7.70 25.51
CA TRP A 426 2.42 8.80 24.70
C TRP A 426 1.72 10.08 25.12
N ARG A 427 2.51 11.10 25.45
CA ARG A 427 2.04 12.47 25.62
C ARG A 427 2.15 13.21 24.30
N ILE A 428 1.04 13.67 23.76
CA ILE A 428 0.94 14.30 22.44
C ILE A 428 0.46 15.73 22.61
N GLU A 429 1.28 16.68 22.15
CA GLU A 429 0.93 18.10 22.14
C GLU A 429 0.46 18.52 20.75
N THR A 430 -0.68 19.21 20.72
CA THR A 430 -1.31 19.70 19.49
C THR A 430 -1.51 21.20 19.54
N VAL A 431 -1.50 21.83 18.36
CA VAL A 431 -1.86 23.23 18.17
C VAL A 431 -3.00 23.30 17.16
N SER A 432 -4.14 23.84 17.59
CA SER A 432 -5.32 24.05 16.74
C SER A 432 -5.51 25.52 16.40
N THR A 433 -5.93 25.81 15.17
CA THR A 433 -6.34 27.17 14.77
C THR A 433 -7.84 27.33 14.98
N VAL A 434 -8.25 28.23 15.87
CA VAL A 434 -9.67 28.48 16.16
C VAL A 434 -10.05 29.86 15.63
N ASN A 435 -11.05 29.90 14.74
CA ASN A 435 -11.71 31.15 14.36
C ASN A 435 -12.77 31.46 15.42
N LYS A 436 -12.60 32.55 16.19
CA LYS A 436 -13.69 33.10 17.00
C LYS A 436 -14.65 33.88 16.10
N ASP A 437 -15.87 34.11 16.60
CA ASP A 437 -16.98 34.81 15.94
C ASP A 437 -16.64 36.20 15.35
N ASP A 438 -15.44 36.72 15.62
CA ASP A 438 -14.88 37.93 15.02
C ASP A 438 -13.73 37.53 14.08
N GLU A 439 -14.00 37.51 12.77
CA GLU A 439 -13.15 36.99 11.66
C GLU A 439 -11.71 37.57 11.57
N ARG A 440 -11.31 38.44 12.50
CA ARG A 440 -10.04 39.18 12.50
C ARG A 440 -9.02 38.69 13.54
N GLN A 441 -9.34 37.71 14.39
CA GLN A 441 -8.39 37.18 15.38
C GLN A 441 -8.31 35.65 15.32
N GLN A 442 -7.26 35.13 14.68
CA GLN A 442 -6.87 33.73 14.78
C GLN A 442 -6.20 33.50 16.13
N GLN A 443 -6.78 32.65 16.98
CA GLN A 443 -6.15 32.22 18.22
C GLN A 443 -5.65 30.78 18.05
N GLN A 444 -4.41 30.53 18.49
CA GLN A 444 -3.89 29.17 18.60
C GLN A 444 -4.28 28.58 19.95
N GLU A 445 -4.94 27.44 19.92
CA GLU A 445 -5.23 26.64 21.11
C GLU A 445 -4.21 25.51 21.21
N ARG A 446 -3.72 25.25 22.41
CA ARG A 446 -2.79 24.15 22.70
C ARG A 446 -3.51 23.11 23.53
N THR A 447 -3.52 21.88 23.04
CA THR A 447 -4.19 20.77 23.72
C THR A 447 -3.22 19.62 23.94
N LEU A 448 -3.38 18.99 25.10
CA LEU A 448 -2.63 17.83 25.53
C LEU A 448 -3.49 16.58 25.40
N ILE A 449 -2.93 15.54 24.79
CA ILE A 449 -3.60 14.26 24.52
C ILE A 449 -2.70 13.13 25.02
N HIS A 450 -3.28 12.09 25.59
CA HIS A 450 -2.57 10.86 25.90
C HIS A 450 -3.06 9.71 25.03
N ALA A 451 -2.13 8.87 24.58
CA ALA A 451 -2.47 7.67 23.81
C ALA A 451 -1.56 6.49 24.16
N LYS A 452 -2.07 5.25 24.07
CA LYS A 452 -1.22 4.05 24.17
C LYS A 452 -0.38 3.84 22.92
N ASN A 453 -0.93 4.18 21.75
CA ASN A 453 -0.29 4.02 20.46
C ASN A 453 -0.31 5.32 19.67
N VAL A 454 0.79 5.65 18.99
CA VAL A 454 0.89 6.73 18.01
C VAL A 454 1.20 6.15 16.63
N VAL A 455 0.37 6.47 15.64
CA VAL A 455 0.50 6.01 14.25
C VAL A 455 0.85 7.20 13.37
N PHE A 456 2.03 7.16 12.75
CA PHE A 456 2.41 8.13 11.73
C PHE A 456 1.78 7.76 10.39
N ALA A 457 0.75 8.52 10.01
CA ALA A 457 0.03 8.41 8.74
C ALA A 457 0.26 9.66 7.84
N THR A 458 1.45 10.26 7.96
CA THR A 458 1.84 11.53 7.33
C THR A 458 2.17 11.45 5.84
N GLY A 459 2.19 10.22 5.28
CA GLY A 459 2.50 9.94 3.88
C GLY A 459 3.96 10.19 3.51
N ASN A 460 4.37 9.67 2.35
CA ASN A 460 5.74 9.79 1.81
C ASN A 460 5.96 11.01 0.91
N SER A 461 4.96 11.91 0.82
CA SER A 461 4.91 12.97 -0.18
C SER A 461 4.41 14.30 0.39
N SER A 462 4.81 14.61 1.63
CA SER A 462 4.29 15.74 2.42
C SER A 462 5.33 16.82 2.73
N ARG A 463 6.62 16.47 2.90
CA ARG A 463 7.71 17.44 3.16
C ARG A 463 8.63 17.60 1.93
N PRO A 464 8.55 18.72 1.18
CA PRO A 464 9.32 18.92 -0.05
C PRO A 464 10.84 18.91 0.15
N LYS A 465 11.57 18.20 -0.71
CA LYS A 465 13.04 18.21 -0.71
C LYS A 465 13.55 19.28 -1.66
N ILE A 466 13.83 20.48 -1.15
CA ILE A 466 14.30 21.61 -1.98
C ILE A 466 15.84 21.66 -1.95
N PRO A 467 16.55 21.46 -3.08
CA PRO A 467 18.00 21.54 -3.12
C PRO A 467 18.49 23.00 -2.97
N ASN A 468 19.59 23.20 -2.25
CA ASN A 468 20.23 24.51 -2.11
C ASN A 468 21.40 24.63 -3.12
N PHE A 469 21.09 25.08 -4.34
CA PHE A 469 22.12 25.31 -5.36
C PHE A 469 22.81 26.68 -5.18
N PRO A 470 24.12 26.79 -5.46
CA PRO A 470 24.80 28.08 -5.50
C PRO A 470 24.08 29.07 -6.43
N GLY A 471 23.87 30.31 -5.95
CA GLY A 471 23.19 31.38 -6.69
C GLY A 471 21.66 31.31 -6.72
N ALA A 472 21.04 30.22 -6.22
CA ALA A 472 19.59 30.08 -6.20
C ALA A 472 18.90 31.18 -5.37
N SER A 473 19.36 31.43 -4.14
CA SER A 473 18.76 32.46 -3.26
C SER A 473 19.34 33.87 -3.45
N SER A 474 20.52 34.00 -4.04
CA SER A 474 21.28 35.27 -4.06
C SER A 474 21.43 35.91 -5.45
N VAL A 475 21.30 35.16 -6.54
CA VAL A 475 21.61 35.64 -7.89
C VAL A 475 20.44 35.45 -8.87
N PHE A 476 19.77 34.29 -8.85
CA PHE A 476 18.68 33.98 -9.76
C PHE A 476 17.52 34.96 -9.60
N ARG A 477 17.10 35.60 -10.70
CA ARG A 477 16.02 36.62 -10.68
C ARG A 477 14.67 36.08 -11.10
N GLY A 478 14.63 34.84 -11.62
CA GLY A 478 13.41 34.19 -12.07
C GLY A 478 12.61 33.55 -10.93
N VAL A 479 11.50 32.91 -11.29
CA VAL A 479 10.64 32.21 -10.33
C VAL A 479 11.24 30.85 -9.98
N GLN A 480 11.23 30.49 -8.70
CA GLN A 480 11.63 29.17 -8.21
C GLN A 480 10.49 28.59 -7.38
N LEU A 481 10.12 27.33 -7.64
CA LEU A 481 9.05 26.65 -6.91
C LEU A 481 9.29 25.13 -6.88
N HIS A 482 8.84 24.48 -5.82
CA HIS A 482 8.73 23.02 -5.80
C HIS A 482 7.40 22.58 -6.42
N THR A 483 7.29 21.35 -6.93
CA THR A 483 6.03 20.84 -7.53
C THR A 483 4.83 20.91 -6.58
N SER A 484 5.05 20.91 -5.27
CA SER A 484 4.00 21.11 -4.24
C SER A 484 3.45 22.54 -4.16
N GLN A 485 4.11 23.50 -4.81
CA GLN A 485 3.70 24.90 -4.92
C GLN A 485 3.28 25.25 -6.36
N TYR A 486 3.32 24.28 -7.28
CA TYR A 486 2.99 24.49 -8.68
C TYR A 486 1.47 24.48 -8.87
N ASN A 487 0.92 25.64 -9.26
CA ASN A 487 -0.53 25.85 -9.43
C ASN A 487 -0.95 25.89 -10.92
N GLY A 488 -0.23 25.15 -11.77
CA GLY A 488 -0.51 25.02 -13.21
C GLY A 488 0.39 25.87 -14.11
N GLY A 489 0.47 25.48 -15.38
CA GLY A 489 1.43 26.02 -16.35
C GLY A 489 1.07 27.35 -16.98
N LYS A 490 -0.20 27.75 -16.95
CA LYS A 490 -0.73 28.95 -17.64
C LYS A 490 0.02 30.25 -17.32
N PRO A 491 0.42 30.56 -16.07
CA PRO A 491 1.22 31.75 -15.76
C PRO A 491 2.60 31.78 -16.43
N PHE A 492 3.07 30.65 -16.96
CA PHE A 492 4.39 30.46 -17.55
C PHE A 492 4.37 30.42 -19.09
N ALA A 493 3.25 30.76 -19.72
CA ALA A 493 3.15 30.88 -21.17
C ALA A 493 4.24 31.82 -21.74
N GLY A 494 4.90 31.37 -22.82
CA GLY A 494 6.01 32.07 -23.47
C GLY A 494 7.31 32.12 -22.67
N LYS A 495 7.38 31.53 -21.47
CA LYS A 495 8.58 31.53 -20.62
C LYS A 495 9.46 30.31 -20.86
N ARG A 496 10.75 30.44 -20.53
CA ARG A 496 11.71 29.33 -20.58
C ARG A 496 11.79 28.67 -19.22
N VAL A 497 11.46 27.39 -19.16
CA VAL A 497 11.33 26.65 -17.90
C VAL A 497 12.33 25.50 -17.83
N VAL A 498 13.01 25.40 -16.70
CA VAL A 498 13.87 24.24 -16.36
C VAL A 498 13.21 23.46 -15.23
N VAL A 499 12.91 22.19 -15.47
CA VAL A 499 12.34 21.26 -14.48
C VAL A 499 13.45 20.34 -13.99
N ILE A 500 13.73 20.33 -12.69
CA ILE A 500 14.79 19.51 -12.09
C ILE A 500 14.17 18.27 -11.46
N GLY A 501 14.38 17.10 -12.08
CA GLY A 501 13.79 15.83 -11.66
C GLY A 501 13.03 15.14 -12.81
N SER A 502 13.11 13.81 -12.85
CA SER A 502 12.65 12.99 -13.98
C SER A 502 11.85 11.76 -13.54
N ASN A 503 11.03 11.92 -12.50
CA ASN A 503 10.02 10.92 -12.08
C ASN A 503 8.62 11.49 -12.36
N ASN A 504 7.55 10.78 -11.98
CA ASN A 504 6.13 11.17 -12.21
C ASN A 504 5.86 12.69 -12.21
N SER A 505 6.09 13.39 -11.08
CA SER A 505 5.78 14.83 -11.02
C SER A 505 6.61 15.70 -11.97
N GLY A 506 7.83 15.29 -12.33
CA GLY A 506 8.65 16.02 -13.29
C GLY A 506 8.07 15.92 -14.71
N PHE A 507 7.60 14.73 -15.09
CA PHE A 507 6.96 14.51 -16.39
C PHE A 507 5.61 15.23 -16.48
N ASP A 508 4.72 15.06 -15.50
CA ASP A 508 3.39 15.70 -15.52
C ASP A 508 3.48 17.22 -15.58
N VAL A 509 4.43 17.83 -14.85
CA VAL A 509 4.65 19.28 -14.90
C VAL A 509 5.28 19.71 -16.23
N CYS A 510 6.20 18.92 -16.80
CA CYS A 510 6.72 19.21 -18.13
C CYS A 510 5.61 19.22 -19.20
N GLN A 511 4.71 18.24 -19.12
CA GLN A 511 3.56 18.14 -20.02
C GLN A 511 2.61 19.34 -19.84
N ASP A 512 2.19 19.64 -18.60
CA ASP A 512 1.31 20.79 -18.34
C ASP A 512 1.94 22.11 -18.78
N LEU A 513 3.25 22.33 -18.53
CA LEU A 513 3.96 23.52 -19.02
C LEU A 513 3.90 23.66 -20.55
N TRP A 514 4.11 22.55 -21.27
CA TRP A 514 4.07 22.54 -22.72
C TRP A 514 2.64 22.80 -23.24
N GLU A 515 1.64 22.10 -22.68
CA GLU A 515 0.22 22.28 -23.04
C GLU A 515 -0.29 23.70 -22.78
N GLN A 516 0.24 24.37 -21.74
CA GLN A 516 -0.10 25.74 -21.39
C GLN A 516 0.76 26.79 -22.13
N GLY A 517 1.57 26.38 -23.10
CA GLY A 517 2.26 27.27 -24.04
C GLY A 517 3.56 27.89 -23.50
N ALA A 518 4.28 27.22 -22.60
CA ALA A 518 5.64 27.62 -22.25
C ALA A 518 6.52 27.73 -23.51
N GLY A 519 7.39 28.75 -23.56
CA GLY A 519 8.24 29.00 -24.74
C GLY A 519 9.33 27.93 -24.94
N SER A 520 9.77 27.29 -23.86
CA SER A 520 10.61 26.08 -23.90
C SER A 520 10.57 25.36 -22.57
N VAL A 521 10.61 24.03 -22.58
CA VAL A 521 10.67 23.20 -21.37
C VAL A 521 11.90 22.28 -21.46
N THR A 522 12.79 22.36 -20.46
CA THR A 522 13.95 21.46 -20.35
C THR A 522 13.91 20.71 -19.02
N MET A 523 13.85 19.38 -19.07
CA MET A 523 13.97 18.48 -17.93
C MET A 523 15.44 18.16 -17.64
N ILE A 524 15.84 18.23 -16.37
CA ILE A 524 17.15 17.77 -15.90
C ILE A 524 17.00 16.40 -15.25
N GLN A 525 17.63 15.40 -15.87
CA GLN A 525 17.75 14.04 -15.35
C GLN A 525 19.11 13.87 -14.69
N ARG A 526 19.13 13.73 -13.36
CA ARG A 526 20.39 13.51 -12.61
C ARG A 526 20.87 12.07 -12.68
N THR A 527 19.94 11.14 -12.58
CA THR A 527 20.15 9.68 -12.56
C THR A 527 19.13 9.03 -13.48
N GLY A 528 19.46 7.88 -14.06
CA GLY A 528 18.51 7.13 -14.88
C GLY A 528 17.23 6.78 -14.11
N ALA A 529 16.13 6.64 -14.85
CA ALA A 529 14.83 6.22 -14.34
C ALA A 529 14.10 5.38 -15.39
N MET A 530 13.11 4.59 -14.98
CA MET A 530 12.29 3.79 -15.90
C MET A 530 11.12 4.63 -16.44
N ILE A 531 10.75 4.44 -17.71
CA ILE A 531 9.46 4.88 -18.25
C ILE A 531 8.69 3.62 -18.65
N VAL A 532 7.41 3.58 -18.33
CA VAL A 532 6.48 2.52 -18.73
C VAL A 532 5.13 3.13 -19.09
N SER A 533 4.50 2.68 -20.15
CA SER A 533 3.17 3.21 -20.52
C SER A 533 2.10 2.77 -19.53
N SER A 534 1.11 3.64 -19.28
CA SER A 534 -0.07 3.29 -18.49
C SER A 534 -0.75 2.01 -19.00
N LYS A 535 -0.81 1.83 -20.33
CA LYS A 535 -1.34 0.61 -20.96
C LYS A 535 -0.58 -0.64 -20.50
N SER A 536 0.74 -0.63 -20.59
CA SER A 536 1.60 -1.76 -20.19
C SER A 536 1.47 -2.07 -18.69
N VAL A 537 1.31 -1.05 -17.84
CA VAL A 537 1.04 -1.25 -16.40
C VAL A 537 -0.30 -1.95 -16.16
N LEU A 538 -1.37 -1.52 -16.82
CA LEU A 538 -2.68 -2.16 -16.68
C LEU A 538 -2.68 -3.61 -17.17
N GLU A 539 -2.03 -3.85 -18.31
CA GLU A 539 -2.06 -5.16 -18.98
C GLU A 539 -1.23 -6.22 -18.25
N TYR A 540 -0.03 -5.86 -17.78
CA TYR A 540 0.90 -6.84 -17.19
C TYR A 540 1.11 -6.67 -15.69
N GLY A 541 1.00 -5.44 -15.19
CA GLY A 541 1.36 -5.10 -13.82
C GLY A 541 0.20 -5.14 -12.82
N LEU A 542 -0.98 -4.71 -13.25
CA LEU A 542 -2.20 -4.58 -12.44
C LEU A 542 -3.36 -5.40 -13.02
N PHE A 543 -3.07 -6.51 -13.71
CA PHE A 543 -4.05 -7.30 -14.44
C PHE A 543 -5.22 -7.83 -13.59
N LEU A 544 -5.05 -7.97 -12.26
CA LEU A 544 -6.12 -8.34 -11.33
C LEU A 544 -7.14 -7.21 -11.07
N PHE A 545 -6.80 -5.97 -11.40
CA PHE A 545 -7.60 -4.77 -11.17
C PHE A 545 -8.02 -4.19 -12.52
N ASN A 546 -9.14 -4.67 -13.04
CA ASN A 546 -9.67 -4.28 -14.35
C ASN A 546 -11.22 -4.14 -14.29
N GLU A 547 -11.84 -3.69 -15.39
CA GLU A 547 -13.29 -3.43 -15.49
C GLU A 547 -14.15 -4.68 -15.22
N GLU A 548 -13.67 -5.85 -15.61
CA GLU A 548 -14.34 -7.15 -15.45
C GLU A 548 -13.47 -8.04 -14.54
N PRO A 549 -13.34 -7.68 -13.24
CA PRO A 549 -12.33 -8.29 -12.40
C PRO A 549 -12.71 -9.73 -12.09
N GLN A 550 -11.73 -10.62 -12.21
CA GLN A 550 -11.92 -12.02 -11.83
C GLN A 550 -12.13 -12.19 -10.33
N TYR A 551 -11.63 -11.27 -9.51
CA TYR A 551 -11.69 -11.33 -8.05
C TYR A 551 -12.18 -9.99 -7.51
N HIS A 552 -12.78 -9.98 -6.32
CA HIS A 552 -12.99 -8.71 -5.62
C HIS A 552 -11.64 -8.03 -5.34
N HIS A 553 -11.60 -6.71 -5.15
CA HIS A 553 -10.30 -6.02 -5.00
C HIS A 553 -9.57 -6.39 -3.69
N GLU A 554 -10.29 -6.60 -2.57
CA GLU A 554 -9.67 -7.09 -1.33
C GLU A 554 -9.07 -8.51 -1.50
N ASP A 555 -9.66 -9.27 -2.40
CA ASP A 555 -9.30 -10.63 -2.70
C ASP A 555 -8.03 -10.68 -3.58
N ALA A 556 -8.00 -9.83 -4.61
CA ALA A 556 -6.82 -9.57 -5.42
C ALA A 556 -5.64 -9.07 -4.57
N ASP A 557 -5.89 -8.19 -3.60
CA ASP A 557 -4.85 -7.73 -2.67
C ASP A 557 -4.26 -8.93 -1.90
N LEU A 558 -5.10 -9.83 -1.38
CA LEU A 558 -4.63 -11.00 -0.64
C LEU A 558 -3.85 -11.98 -1.53
N ILE A 559 -4.30 -12.20 -2.77
CA ILE A 559 -3.60 -13.04 -3.76
C ILE A 559 -2.19 -12.52 -4.00
N LEU A 560 -2.03 -11.20 -4.22
CA LEU A 560 -0.70 -10.58 -4.41
C LEU A 560 0.19 -10.73 -3.17
N THR A 561 -0.39 -10.72 -1.97
CA THR A 561 0.33 -10.91 -0.71
C THR A 561 0.83 -12.35 -0.51
N THR A 562 0.32 -13.35 -1.23
CA THR A 562 0.77 -14.75 -1.08
C THR A 562 2.22 -15.01 -1.51
N THR A 563 2.84 -14.10 -2.27
CA THR A 563 4.20 -14.29 -2.79
C THR A 563 5.21 -13.45 -1.99
N PRO A 564 6.18 -14.07 -1.28
CA PRO A 564 7.25 -13.35 -0.60
C PRO A 564 8.04 -12.41 -1.51
N TYR A 565 8.50 -11.28 -0.97
CA TYR A 565 9.24 -10.29 -1.76
C TYR A 565 10.54 -10.84 -2.35
N ARG A 566 11.23 -11.78 -1.69
CA ARG A 566 12.44 -12.40 -2.26
C ARG A 566 12.13 -13.16 -3.55
N ILE A 567 11.03 -13.92 -3.57
CA ILE A 567 10.60 -14.64 -4.78
C ILE A 567 10.24 -13.64 -5.87
N LEU A 568 9.57 -12.53 -5.54
CA LEU A 568 9.23 -11.50 -6.52
C LEU A 568 10.47 -10.83 -7.13
N ALA A 569 11.47 -10.50 -6.29
CA ALA A 569 12.68 -9.79 -6.68
C ALA A 569 13.71 -10.68 -7.38
N GLU A 570 13.92 -11.91 -6.89
CA GLU A 570 15.00 -12.80 -7.35
C GLU A 570 14.48 -14.03 -8.13
N GLY A 571 13.19 -14.35 -8.05
CA GLY A 571 12.57 -15.49 -8.72
C GLY A 571 12.11 -15.19 -10.16
N GLY A 572 12.40 -14.00 -10.67
CA GLY A 572 12.14 -13.62 -12.05
C GLY A 572 10.74 -13.06 -12.34
N ALA A 573 9.80 -13.10 -11.38
CA ALA A 573 8.44 -12.58 -11.54
C ALA A 573 8.41 -11.11 -12.00
N TRP A 574 8.98 -10.20 -11.21
CA TRP A 574 9.03 -8.77 -11.55
C TRP A 574 9.87 -8.48 -12.80
N LYS A 575 10.92 -9.26 -13.04
CA LYS A 575 11.77 -9.16 -14.23
C LYS A 575 11.01 -9.54 -15.50
N SER A 576 10.25 -10.64 -15.47
CA SER A 576 9.41 -11.10 -16.58
C SER A 576 8.32 -10.09 -16.92
N VAL A 577 7.64 -9.55 -15.92
CA VAL A 577 6.65 -8.47 -16.11
C VAL A 577 7.31 -7.24 -16.74
N THR A 578 8.48 -6.83 -16.23
CA THR A 578 9.24 -5.71 -16.77
C THR A 578 9.67 -5.94 -18.22
N ASN A 579 10.10 -7.15 -18.57
CA ASN A 579 10.46 -7.49 -19.95
C ASN A 579 9.27 -7.38 -20.90
N LYS A 580 8.07 -7.84 -20.50
CA LYS A 580 6.85 -7.71 -21.31
C LYS A 580 6.43 -6.26 -21.51
N MET A 581 6.54 -5.44 -20.47
CA MET A 581 6.31 -4.00 -20.57
C MET A 581 7.31 -3.35 -21.56
N LYS A 582 8.59 -3.71 -21.49
CA LYS A 582 9.62 -3.21 -22.42
C LYS A 582 9.38 -3.66 -23.86
N GLU A 583 8.99 -4.92 -24.08
CA GLU A 583 8.64 -5.43 -25.41
C GLU A 583 7.48 -4.63 -26.02
N THR A 584 6.45 -4.36 -25.21
CA THR A 584 5.26 -3.60 -25.63
C THR A 584 5.59 -2.13 -25.91
N ASP A 585 6.46 -1.53 -25.10
CA ASP A 585 6.82 -0.10 -25.19
C ASP A 585 8.10 0.15 -26.03
N ALA A 586 8.62 -0.86 -26.75
CA ALA A 586 9.96 -0.85 -27.35
C ALA A 586 10.20 0.34 -28.30
N GLU A 587 9.22 0.68 -29.14
CA GLU A 587 9.33 1.81 -30.06
C GLU A 587 9.42 3.15 -29.33
N LEU A 588 8.59 3.36 -28.31
CA LEU A 588 8.60 4.58 -27.50
C LEU A 588 9.93 4.71 -26.76
N ILE A 589 10.39 3.61 -26.14
CA ILE A 589 11.68 3.56 -25.42
C ILE A 589 12.82 3.99 -26.35
N ALA A 590 12.89 3.43 -27.56
CA ALA A 590 13.95 3.77 -28.52
C ALA A 590 13.94 5.25 -28.91
N ARG A 591 12.77 5.85 -29.16
CA ARG A 591 12.67 7.29 -29.49
C ARG A 591 13.03 8.19 -28.32
N VAL A 592 12.62 7.82 -27.10
CA VAL A 592 12.94 8.60 -25.89
C VAL A 592 14.44 8.50 -25.56
N GLU A 593 15.06 7.36 -25.82
CA GLU A 593 16.51 7.19 -25.68
C GLU A 593 17.28 8.03 -26.72
N ASP A 594 16.83 8.10 -27.99
CA ASP A 594 17.38 9.01 -29.01
C ASP A 594 17.28 10.50 -28.60
N ALA A 595 16.22 10.86 -27.87
CA ALA A 595 16.08 12.21 -27.29
C ALA A 595 17.09 12.52 -26.17
N GLY A 596 17.87 11.53 -25.73
CA GLY A 596 18.96 11.69 -24.76
C GLY A 596 18.60 11.29 -23.33
N TYR A 597 17.42 10.69 -23.11
CA TYR A 597 17.00 10.16 -21.81
C TYR A 597 17.81 8.91 -21.44
N LYS A 598 18.07 8.70 -20.15
CA LYS A 598 18.79 7.53 -19.63
C LYS A 598 17.85 6.62 -18.83
N PHE A 599 17.73 5.37 -19.28
CA PHE A 599 16.93 4.36 -18.61
C PHE A 599 17.68 3.71 -17.45
N ASP A 600 16.94 3.40 -16.38
CA ASP A 600 17.39 2.54 -15.28
C ASP A 600 16.24 1.62 -14.86
N TYR A 601 16.40 0.32 -15.14
CA TYR A 601 15.41 -0.71 -14.84
C TYR A 601 15.55 -1.30 -13.43
N GLY A 602 16.37 -0.71 -12.55
CA GLY A 602 16.51 -1.12 -11.17
C GLY A 602 17.28 -2.43 -10.99
N TYR A 603 17.19 -2.99 -9.79
CA TYR A 603 17.88 -4.22 -9.39
C TYR A 603 17.55 -5.37 -10.34
N ASP A 604 18.55 -5.93 -11.02
CA ASP A 604 18.42 -7.02 -12.01
C ASP A 604 17.27 -6.85 -13.05
N GLY A 605 16.95 -5.60 -13.41
CA GLY A 605 15.88 -5.33 -14.38
C GLY A 605 14.46 -5.65 -13.88
N THR A 606 14.24 -5.68 -12.57
CA THR A 606 12.94 -5.90 -11.93
C THR A 606 11.95 -4.72 -12.05
N GLY A 607 12.41 -3.58 -12.57
CA GLY A 607 11.58 -2.48 -13.05
C GLY A 607 10.71 -1.81 -12.00
N LEU A 608 9.52 -1.39 -12.42
CA LEU A 608 8.59 -0.54 -11.67
C LEU A 608 8.37 -1.00 -10.22
N PHE A 609 8.08 -2.29 -10.03
CA PHE A 609 7.65 -2.83 -8.74
C PHE A 609 8.78 -2.85 -7.70
N ALA A 610 9.96 -3.34 -8.07
CA ALA A 610 11.11 -3.32 -7.16
C ALA A 610 11.56 -1.89 -6.86
N LYS A 611 11.55 -0.99 -7.86
CA LYS A 611 11.90 0.41 -7.66
C LYS A 611 10.91 1.11 -6.72
N SER A 612 9.62 0.78 -6.81
CA SER A 612 8.62 1.22 -5.83
C SER A 612 8.91 0.70 -4.43
N ALA A 613 9.16 -0.61 -4.28
CA ALA A 613 9.42 -1.24 -2.98
C ALA A 613 10.74 -0.78 -2.32
N THR A 614 11.77 -0.46 -3.10
CA THR A 614 13.11 -0.10 -2.59
C THR A 614 13.36 1.40 -2.53
N GLU A 615 13.11 2.12 -3.63
CA GLU A 615 13.45 3.53 -3.78
C GLU A 615 12.26 4.47 -3.51
N GLY A 616 11.03 3.95 -3.49
CA GLY A 616 9.81 4.78 -3.44
C GLY A 616 9.62 5.68 -4.66
N GLY A 617 10.31 5.38 -5.78
CA GLY A 617 10.33 6.20 -6.98
C GLY A 617 11.37 5.73 -8.00
N GLY A 618 11.83 6.64 -8.87
CA GLY A 618 12.79 6.30 -9.94
C GLY A 618 12.14 5.74 -11.20
N PHE A 619 10.84 5.97 -11.37
CA PHE A 619 10.07 5.57 -12.54
C PHE A 619 9.07 6.68 -12.92
N TYR A 620 8.56 6.57 -14.15
CA TYR A 620 7.42 7.32 -14.67
C TYR A 620 6.43 6.35 -15.32
N ILE A 621 5.15 6.49 -14.96
CA ILE A 621 4.05 5.84 -15.67
C ILE A 621 3.53 6.84 -16.71
N ASP A 622 3.82 6.58 -17.98
CA ASP A 622 3.54 7.51 -19.07
C ASP A 622 2.06 7.63 -19.37
N VAL A 623 1.62 8.89 -19.38
CA VAL A 623 0.28 9.35 -19.77
C VAL A 623 0.34 10.38 -20.91
N GLY A 624 1.50 10.55 -21.54
CA GLY A 624 1.67 11.38 -22.75
C GLY A 624 3.00 12.14 -22.81
N CYS A 625 3.62 12.44 -21.67
CA CYS A 625 4.84 13.26 -21.65
C CYS A 625 6.05 12.56 -22.30
N ALA A 626 6.12 11.22 -22.29
CA ALA A 626 7.20 10.52 -22.96
C ALA A 626 7.23 10.79 -24.48
N GLU A 627 6.06 10.95 -25.09
CA GLU A 627 5.96 11.30 -26.51
C GLU A 627 6.45 12.73 -26.80
N LEU A 628 6.30 13.66 -25.85
CA LEU A 628 6.87 15.01 -25.97
C LEU A 628 8.41 14.99 -25.93
N LEU A 629 9.00 14.10 -25.12
CA LEU A 629 10.46 13.88 -25.13
C LEU A 629 10.90 13.27 -26.46
N ALA A 630 10.23 12.22 -26.93
CA ALA A 630 10.53 11.55 -28.19
C ALA A 630 10.55 12.51 -29.39
N ARG A 631 9.62 13.46 -29.42
CA ARG A 631 9.52 14.51 -30.46
C ARG A 631 10.46 15.70 -30.24
N LYS A 632 11.17 15.74 -29.10
CA LYS A 632 12.05 16.84 -28.66
C LYS A 632 11.32 18.18 -28.47
N ASP A 633 10.00 18.12 -28.24
CA ASP A 633 9.18 19.27 -27.84
C ASP A 633 9.42 19.68 -26.39
N VAL A 634 9.68 18.67 -25.54
CA VAL A 634 10.26 18.82 -24.20
C VAL A 634 11.68 18.27 -24.28
N LEU A 635 12.67 19.08 -23.91
CA LEU A 635 14.06 18.67 -23.95
C LEU A 635 14.44 17.94 -22.67
N VAL A 636 15.35 16.97 -22.75
CA VAL A 636 15.98 16.35 -21.58
C VAL A 636 17.49 16.57 -21.59
N ARG A 637 18.08 16.73 -20.39
CA ARG A 637 19.53 16.77 -20.17
C ARG A 637 19.91 15.80 -19.07
N TYR A 638 20.73 14.80 -19.40
CA TYR A 638 21.39 13.96 -18.40
C TYR A 638 22.56 14.74 -17.79
N ALA A 639 22.33 15.35 -16.61
CA ALA A 639 23.21 16.38 -16.08
C ALA A 639 23.11 16.57 -14.55
N ASP A 640 24.15 17.18 -13.96
CA ASP A 640 24.10 17.71 -12.59
C ASP A 640 23.96 19.23 -12.64
N VAL A 641 23.07 19.81 -11.81
CA VAL A 641 22.96 21.27 -11.66
C VAL A 641 24.16 21.77 -10.84
N LYS A 642 24.90 22.76 -11.36
CA LYS A 642 26.08 23.32 -10.70
C LYS A 642 25.76 24.61 -9.96
N ARG A 643 25.03 25.51 -10.59
CA ARG A 643 24.66 26.83 -10.04
C ARG A 643 23.51 27.45 -10.83
N LEU A 644 22.86 28.43 -10.23
CA LEU A 644 21.92 29.32 -10.91
C LEU A 644 22.58 30.70 -11.08
N GLU A 645 22.47 31.25 -12.29
CA GLU A 645 22.87 32.61 -12.63
C GLU A 645 21.64 33.52 -12.73
N SER A 646 21.80 34.80 -13.03
CA SER A 646 20.68 35.76 -12.96
C SER A 646 19.47 35.40 -13.84
N ASN A 647 19.69 34.69 -14.95
CA ASN A 647 18.67 34.28 -15.92
C ASN A 647 18.96 32.90 -16.56
N ALA A 648 19.69 32.03 -15.86
CA ALA A 648 20.06 30.72 -16.39
C ALA A 648 20.31 29.68 -15.29
N VAL A 649 20.12 28.41 -15.64
CA VAL A 649 20.60 27.25 -14.88
C VAL A 649 21.86 26.74 -15.56
N VAL A 650 22.97 26.70 -14.83
CA VAL A 650 24.21 26.09 -15.33
C VAL A 650 24.27 24.65 -14.89
N ILE A 651 24.39 23.76 -15.86
CA ILE A 651 24.46 22.32 -15.65
C ILE A 651 25.81 21.79 -16.11
N PHE A 652 26.25 20.68 -15.54
CA PHE A 652 27.31 19.85 -16.10
C PHE A 652 26.68 18.70 -16.87
N ASN A 653 26.73 18.78 -18.19
CA ASN A 653 26.15 17.78 -19.08
C ASN A 653 27.04 16.52 -19.05
N LYS A 654 26.48 15.39 -18.61
CA LYS A 654 27.24 14.15 -18.41
C LYS A 654 27.58 13.46 -19.74
N ASN A 655 26.82 13.72 -20.81
CA ASN A 655 27.09 13.18 -22.13
C ASN A 655 28.27 13.91 -22.78
N SER A 656 28.25 15.25 -22.82
CA SER A 656 29.34 16.04 -23.44
C SER A 656 30.52 16.30 -22.50
N ARG A 657 30.35 16.05 -21.19
CA ARG A 657 31.31 16.37 -20.12
C ARG A 657 31.72 17.85 -20.06
N GLN A 658 30.80 18.75 -20.40
CA GLN A 658 31.02 20.19 -20.38
C GLN A 658 29.92 20.91 -19.59
N GLU A 659 30.22 22.13 -19.11
CA GLU A 659 29.18 23.01 -18.59
C GLU A 659 28.31 23.53 -19.75
N GLU A 660 27.00 23.47 -19.57
CA GLU A 660 26.00 24.02 -20.48
C GLU A 660 25.17 25.05 -19.72
N ARG A 661 24.95 26.20 -20.36
CA ARG A 661 24.17 27.31 -19.80
C ARG A 661 22.77 27.28 -20.38
N LEU A 662 21.79 26.89 -19.57
CA LEU A 662 20.38 26.81 -19.97
C LEU A 662 19.66 28.11 -19.58
N PRO A 663 19.23 28.95 -20.53
CA PRO A 663 18.45 30.13 -20.18
C PRO A 663 17.13 29.74 -19.51
N ALA A 664 16.81 30.38 -18.39
CA ALA A 664 15.66 30.01 -17.57
C ALA A 664 15.03 31.26 -16.93
N ASP A 665 13.72 31.39 -17.10
CA ASP A 665 12.89 32.37 -16.42
C ASP A 665 12.22 31.75 -15.18
N ILE A 666 12.02 30.43 -15.19
CA ILE A 666 11.45 29.64 -14.09
C ILE A 666 12.27 28.37 -13.88
N VAL A 667 12.46 28.00 -12.61
CA VAL A 667 12.98 26.69 -12.19
C VAL A 667 11.94 25.98 -11.34
N VAL A 668 11.56 24.77 -11.76
CA VAL A 668 10.63 23.92 -11.02
C VAL A 668 11.39 22.73 -10.44
N TYR A 669 11.37 22.59 -9.11
CA TYR A 669 11.99 21.46 -8.42
C TYR A 669 10.99 20.30 -8.32
N ALA A 670 11.20 19.26 -9.11
CA ALA A 670 10.54 17.95 -9.03
C ALA A 670 11.44 16.94 -8.31
N THR A 671 11.98 17.35 -7.16
CA THR A 671 13.08 16.69 -6.45
C THR A 671 12.62 15.73 -5.34
N GLY A 672 11.31 15.45 -5.29
CA GLY A 672 10.71 14.52 -4.35
C GLY A 672 10.49 15.11 -2.96
N PHE A 673 10.24 14.23 -2.01
CA PHE A 673 9.90 14.58 -0.63
C PHE A 673 10.82 13.83 0.34
N ASP A 674 10.89 14.30 1.58
CA ASP A 674 11.60 13.61 2.65
C ASP A 674 10.87 12.30 3.03
N ALA A 675 11.60 11.36 3.61
CA ALA A 675 11.09 10.07 4.03
C ALA A 675 10.12 10.21 5.23
N MET A 676 9.28 9.19 5.48
CA MET A 676 8.22 9.25 6.50
C MET A 676 8.78 9.44 7.92
N GLU A 677 9.93 8.84 8.22
CA GLU A 677 10.65 8.96 9.49
C GLU A 677 11.08 10.40 9.81
N SER A 678 11.19 11.30 8.81
CA SER A 678 11.52 12.71 9.05
C SER A 678 10.50 13.43 9.94
N TYR A 679 9.24 12.96 9.98
CA TYR A 679 8.24 13.46 10.91
C TYR A 679 8.45 12.95 12.34
N VAL A 680 9.01 11.76 12.52
CA VAL A 680 9.37 11.23 13.85
C VAL A 680 10.47 12.08 14.46
N GLN A 681 11.52 12.41 13.70
CA GLN A 681 12.56 13.32 14.17
C GLN A 681 11.98 14.68 14.60
N GLN A 682 11.05 15.23 13.81
CA GLN A 682 10.44 16.52 14.08
C GLN A 682 9.52 16.52 15.31
N ILE A 683 8.71 15.48 15.49
CA ILE A 683 7.63 15.42 16.50
C ILE A 683 8.13 14.74 17.79
N CYS A 684 8.93 13.69 17.67
CA CYS A 684 9.40 12.87 18.79
C CYS A 684 10.85 13.16 19.19
N GLY A 685 11.62 13.85 18.35
CA GLY A 685 13.03 14.15 18.59
C GLY A 685 13.99 13.09 18.04
N GLN A 686 15.28 13.45 18.03
CA GLN A 686 16.34 12.65 17.40
C GLN A 686 16.52 11.26 18.03
N GLU A 687 16.38 11.13 19.35
CA GLU A 687 16.56 9.83 20.03
C GLU A 687 15.54 8.78 19.57
N ILE A 688 14.28 9.19 19.40
CA ILE A 688 13.21 8.30 18.93
C ILE A 688 13.42 7.94 17.45
N ASP A 689 13.80 8.92 16.63
CA ASP A 689 14.13 8.71 15.22
C ASP A 689 15.25 7.67 15.02
N GLU A 690 16.34 7.78 15.79
CA GLU A 690 17.46 6.83 15.74
C GLU A 690 17.05 5.40 16.14
N ARG A 691 16.15 5.26 17.13
CA ARG A 691 15.62 3.95 17.57
C ARG A 691 14.68 3.33 16.54
N VAL A 692 13.84 4.14 15.92
CA VAL A 692 12.92 3.69 14.86
C VAL A 692 13.71 3.27 13.62
N GLY A 693 14.70 4.08 13.22
CA GLY A 693 15.51 3.84 12.04
C GLY A 693 14.75 4.02 10.72
N LYS A 694 15.34 3.50 9.64
CA LYS A 694 14.83 3.66 8.28
C LYS A 694 13.42 3.10 8.14
N THR A 695 12.53 3.88 7.53
CA THR A 695 11.20 3.43 7.12
C THR A 695 11.18 3.22 5.61
N TRP A 696 10.46 2.20 5.14
CA TRP A 696 10.44 1.79 3.73
C TRP A 696 11.76 1.18 3.20
N GLY A 697 11.66 0.41 2.10
CA GLY A 697 12.76 -0.34 1.52
C GLY A 697 12.83 -1.79 2.01
N LEU A 698 13.44 -2.66 1.19
CA LEU A 698 13.56 -4.11 1.46
C LEU A 698 14.95 -4.52 1.94
N GLY A 699 15.97 -3.72 1.62
CA GLY A 699 17.36 -3.97 1.96
C GLY A 699 18.14 -4.76 0.92
N LEU A 700 17.79 -4.59 -0.37
CA LEU A 700 18.50 -5.23 -1.46
C LEU A 700 19.91 -4.67 -1.66
N ASN A 701 20.24 -3.52 -1.06
CA ASN A 701 21.55 -2.88 -1.10
C ASN A 701 22.07 -2.54 -2.52
N TYR A 702 21.21 -2.59 -3.53
CA TYR A 702 21.54 -2.23 -4.92
C TYR A 702 21.85 -0.73 -5.09
N LYS A 703 21.15 0.11 -4.32
CA LYS A 703 21.42 1.54 -4.17
C LYS A 703 21.54 1.85 -2.67
N PRO A 704 22.73 1.70 -2.08
CA PRO A 704 22.92 1.82 -0.64
C PRO A 704 22.47 3.17 -0.05
N ASP A 705 22.47 4.25 -0.84
CA ASP A 705 21.96 5.56 -0.45
C ASP A 705 20.43 5.61 -0.30
N LYS A 706 19.70 4.71 -0.98
CA LYS A 706 18.23 4.66 -0.98
C LYS A 706 17.66 3.45 -0.27
N ASP A 707 18.23 2.27 -0.47
CA ASP A 707 17.81 1.01 0.13
C ASP A 707 19.04 0.25 0.68
N PRO A 708 19.68 0.77 1.74
CA PRO A 708 20.82 0.11 2.36
C PRO A 708 20.42 -1.29 2.86
N GLY A 709 21.37 -2.22 2.85
CA GLY A 709 21.20 -3.51 3.50
C GLY A 709 21.09 -3.41 5.04
N PRO A 710 20.86 -4.53 5.73
CA PRO A 710 20.63 -5.85 5.18
C PRO A 710 19.19 -6.03 4.65
N TRP A 711 18.98 -7.11 3.89
CA TRP A 711 17.65 -7.59 3.50
C TRP A 711 16.78 -7.85 4.74
N THR A 712 15.49 -7.51 4.65
CA THR A 712 14.56 -7.55 5.80
C THR A 712 13.32 -8.40 5.58
N GLY A 713 13.17 -9.04 4.41
CA GLY A 713 12.01 -9.88 4.06
C GLY A 713 10.72 -9.11 3.75
N GLU A 714 10.50 -7.97 4.41
CA GLU A 714 9.32 -7.10 4.32
C GLU A 714 9.72 -5.63 4.28
N LEU A 715 8.80 -4.73 3.93
CA LEU A 715 9.06 -3.30 4.03
C LEU A 715 9.36 -2.88 5.47
N ARG A 716 10.40 -2.07 5.66
CA ARG A 716 10.84 -1.61 6.98
C ARG A 716 9.79 -0.75 7.67
N ASN A 717 9.47 -1.11 8.92
CA ASN A 717 8.56 -0.41 9.83
C ASN A 717 7.12 -0.18 9.31
N MET A 718 6.77 -0.65 8.12
CA MET A 718 5.45 -0.41 7.53
C MET A 718 4.43 -1.42 8.04
N TRP A 719 3.35 -0.90 8.65
CA TRP A 719 2.15 -1.66 9.06
C TRP A 719 2.39 -2.73 10.14
N LYS A 720 3.53 -2.65 10.79
CA LYS A 720 4.01 -3.58 11.82
C LYS A 720 4.62 -2.80 12.98
N PRO A 721 4.85 -3.44 14.13
CA PRO A 721 5.40 -2.73 15.28
C PRO A 721 6.85 -2.31 14.99
N THR A 722 7.25 -1.17 15.55
CA THR A 722 8.63 -0.67 15.43
C THR A 722 9.44 -1.05 16.67
N ASN A 723 10.74 -0.74 16.67
CA ASN A 723 11.60 -0.86 17.86
C ASN A 723 11.26 0.15 18.97
N VAL A 724 10.29 1.04 18.73
CA VAL A 724 9.75 1.96 19.72
C VAL A 724 8.32 1.53 20.02
N ASP A 725 8.11 1.03 21.24
CA ASP A 725 6.82 0.48 21.65
C ASP A 725 5.67 1.47 21.42
N GLY A 726 4.52 1.00 20.96
CA GLY A 726 3.38 1.86 20.63
C GLY A 726 3.62 2.91 19.53
N LEU A 727 4.74 2.91 18.79
CA LEU A 727 4.93 3.75 17.60
C LEU A 727 4.81 2.90 16.34
N TRP A 728 4.02 3.40 15.37
CA TRP A 728 3.65 2.68 14.16
C TRP A 728 3.70 3.58 12.93
N PHE A 729 3.85 2.96 11.74
CA PHE A 729 3.67 3.66 10.46
C PHE A 729 2.56 3.05 9.63
N HIS A 730 1.78 3.93 9.00
CA HIS A 730 0.81 3.54 7.98
C HIS A 730 0.88 4.48 6.79
N GLY A 731 1.05 3.92 5.60
CA GLY A 731 1.27 4.67 4.37
C GLY A 731 1.26 3.75 3.15
N GLY A 732 1.54 4.33 1.99
CA GLY A 732 1.49 3.65 0.69
C GLY A 732 0.47 4.30 -0.26
N ASN A 733 0.27 3.66 -1.41
CA ASN A 733 -0.83 4.01 -2.30
C ASN A 733 -2.19 3.54 -1.71
N LEU A 734 -3.30 3.89 -2.37
CA LEU A 734 -4.65 3.57 -1.87
C LEU A 734 -4.87 2.07 -1.62
N ALA A 735 -4.37 1.21 -2.51
CA ALA A 735 -4.45 -0.24 -2.34
C ALA A 735 -3.70 -0.74 -1.10
N GLN A 736 -2.47 -0.27 -0.91
CA GLN A 736 -1.68 -0.61 0.28
C GLN A 736 -2.36 -0.09 1.56
N CYS A 737 -2.90 1.13 1.55
CA CYS A 737 -3.66 1.66 2.68
C CYS A 737 -4.89 0.81 2.99
N ARG A 738 -5.67 0.44 1.98
CA ARG A 738 -6.84 -0.44 2.12
C ARG A 738 -6.48 -1.81 2.69
N HIS A 739 -5.47 -2.47 2.12
CA HIS A 739 -5.08 -3.83 2.48
C HIS A 739 -4.44 -3.88 3.88
N TYR A 740 -3.41 -3.08 4.12
CA TYR A 740 -2.62 -3.17 5.34
C TYR A 740 -3.24 -2.46 6.55
N SER A 741 -4.22 -1.56 6.36
CA SER A 741 -5.00 -1.02 7.48
C SER A 741 -5.73 -2.11 8.28
N LYS A 742 -6.13 -3.21 7.62
CA LYS A 742 -6.75 -4.37 8.27
C LYS A 742 -5.81 -4.99 9.29
N PHE A 743 -4.60 -5.39 8.87
CA PHE A 743 -3.62 -6.02 9.77
C PHE A 743 -3.13 -5.10 10.88
N LEU A 744 -2.96 -3.81 10.57
CA LEU A 744 -2.60 -2.83 11.60
C LEU A 744 -3.73 -2.65 12.63
N ALA A 745 -4.99 -2.57 12.20
CA ALA A 745 -6.13 -2.49 13.11
C ALA A 745 -6.30 -3.75 13.97
N LEU A 746 -6.07 -4.95 13.41
CA LEU A 746 -6.09 -6.20 14.19
C LEU A 746 -5.00 -6.21 15.28
N GLN A 747 -3.78 -5.77 14.96
CA GLN A 747 -2.69 -5.66 15.94
C GLN A 747 -2.99 -4.64 17.04
N LEU A 748 -3.58 -3.49 16.70
CA LEU A 748 -3.97 -2.46 17.67
C LEU A 748 -5.17 -2.90 18.51
N GLY A 749 -6.13 -3.61 17.89
CA GLY A 749 -7.30 -4.18 18.53
C GLY A 749 -6.94 -5.26 19.53
N ALA A 750 -6.04 -6.18 19.18
CA ALA A 750 -5.57 -7.19 20.13
C ALA A 750 -4.91 -6.54 21.37
N ARG A 751 -4.13 -5.47 21.17
CA ARG A 751 -3.53 -4.67 22.27
C ARG A 751 -4.57 -3.95 23.11
N TYR A 752 -5.74 -3.64 22.55
CA TYR A 752 -6.86 -3.07 23.27
C TYR A 752 -7.63 -4.15 24.06
N SER A 753 -7.90 -5.29 23.43
CA SER A 753 -8.68 -6.39 24.01
C SER A 753 -7.96 -7.16 25.11
N ASN A 754 -6.62 -7.14 25.15
CA ASN A 754 -5.80 -7.78 26.21
C ASN A 754 -6.04 -7.23 27.64
N LYS A 755 -7.11 -6.46 27.87
CA LYS A 755 -7.75 -6.21 29.17
C LYS A 755 -8.75 -7.31 29.60
N LEU A 756 -8.79 -8.48 28.96
CA LEU A 756 -9.73 -9.54 29.31
C LEU A 756 -9.21 -10.49 30.41
N GLY A 757 -9.55 -10.14 31.65
CA GLY A 757 -9.60 -11.05 32.80
C GLY A 757 -9.30 -10.34 34.13
N GLU A 758 -10.33 -10.05 34.93
CA GLU A 758 -10.14 -9.60 36.33
C GLU A 758 -9.23 -10.60 37.06
N GLY A 759 -7.98 -10.20 37.33
CA GLY A 759 -7.06 -10.92 38.19
C GLY A 759 -5.81 -11.55 37.57
N GLN A 760 -5.50 -11.31 36.28
CA GLN A 760 -4.21 -11.76 35.69
C GLN A 760 -3.38 -10.56 35.21
N SER A 761 -2.08 -10.58 35.53
CA SER A 761 -1.15 -9.50 35.23
C SER A 761 -1.05 -9.23 33.73
N THR A 762 -0.98 -7.95 33.39
CA THR A 762 -0.77 -7.40 32.05
C THR A 762 0.60 -7.81 31.49
N GLU A 763 0.68 -8.93 30.81
CA GLU A 763 1.86 -9.29 30.02
C GLU A 763 1.62 -8.87 28.55
N ALA A 764 2.49 -8.00 28.05
CA ALA A 764 2.39 -7.41 26.72
C ALA A 764 2.31 -8.48 25.62
N LEU A 765 1.52 -8.22 24.56
CA LEU A 765 1.52 -9.07 23.36
C LEU A 765 2.95 -9.23 22.84
N GLN A 766 3.48 -10.45 22.95
CA GLN A 766 4.80 -10.74 22.42
C GLN A 766 4.77 -10.70 20.90
N VAL A 767 5.71 -9.95 20.33
CA VAL A 767 5.88 -9.84 18.89
C VAL A 767 7.15 -10.57 18.49
N TYR A 768 7.03 -11.50 17.55
CA TYR A 768 8.19 -12.20 17.03
C TYR A 768 9.15 -11.25 16.29
N GLY A 769 10.45 -11.40 16.54
CA GLY A 769 11.50 -10.76 15.76
C GLY A 769 11.70 -9.25 16.03
N ILE A 770 11.09 -8.67 17.06
CA ILE A 770 11.49 -7.36 17.57
C ILE A 770 12.60 -7.56 18.60
N PRO A 771 13.87 -7.25 18.29
CA PRO A 771 14.91 -7.29 19.30
C PRO A 771 14.62 -6.21 20.37
N PRO A 772 14.74 -6.51 21.67
CA PRO A 772 14.76 -5.46 22.68
C PRO A 772 15.91 -4.50 22.35
N PRO A 773 15.71 -3.17 22.42
CA PRO A 773 16.72 -2.22 22.00
C PRO A 773 18.02 -2.43 22.80
N ALA A 774 19.12 -2.69 22.10
CA ALA A 774 20.45 -2.70 22.68
C ALA A 774 20.85 -1.26 22.99
N PHE A 775 20.36 -0.70 24.10
CA PHE A 775 20.87 0.57 24.57
C PHE A 775 22.29 0.37 25.10
N SER A 776 23.27 0.82 24.32
CA SER A 776 24.58 1.16 24.88
C SER A 776 24.31 2.26 25.91
N LYS A 777 24.41 1.93 27.20
CA LYS A 777 24.55 2.93 28.25
C LYS A 777 25.83 3.71 27.94
N LYS A 778 25.74 4.79 27.16
CA LYS A 778 26.75 5.84 27.24
C LYS A 778 26.62 6.40 28.65
N SER A 779 27.47 5.91 29.55
CA SER A 779 27.55 6.41 30.91
C SER A 779 27.77 7.90 30.82
N SER A 780 26.78 8.69 31.22
CA SER A 780 26.95 10.09 31.55
C SER A 780 27.79 10.18 32.83
N LYS A 781 29.08 9.87 32.75
CA LYS A 781 30.04 10.47 33.65
C LYS A 781 30.18 11.92 33.18
N GLN A 782 29.34 12.78 33.75
CA GLN A 782 29.68 14.18 33.92
C GLN A 782 31.00 14.21 34.70
N GLU A 783 32.13 14.29 34.00
CA GLU A 783 33.34 14.85 34.59
C GLU A 783 33.04 16.32 34.89
N ARG A 784 32.92 16.62 36.18
CA ARG A 784 32.89 17.99 36.69
C ARG A 784 34.16 18.68 36.18
N PRO A 785 34.08 19.89 35.60
CA PRO A 785 35.28 20.66 35.27
C PRO A 785 36.05 20.94 36.56
N ALA A 786 37.32 20.55 36.59
CA ALA A 786 38.22 20.91 37.66
C ALA A 786 38.32 22.44 37.73
N SER A 787 38.09 22.98 38.94
CA SER A 787 38.31 24.38 39.27
C SER A 787 39.76 24.77 38.99
N VAL A 788 39.99 25.65 38.03
CA VAL A 788 41.25 26.39 37.93
C VAL A 788 41.03 27.76 38.56
N ALA A 789 41.46 27.88 39.82
CA ALA A 789 41.66 29.16 40.47
C ALA A 789 43.17 29.48 40.47
N SER A 790 43.48 30.72 40.09
CA SER A 790 44.73 31.48 40.28
C SER A 790 45.96 31.10 39.44
N SER A 791 46.33 31.97 38.49
CA SER A 791 47.43 32.96 38.70
C SER A 791 47.63 33.83 37.45
N ILE A 792 47.44 35.16 37.66
CA ILE A 792 47.82 36.34 36.85
C ILE A 792 47.12 36.53 35.50
#